data_AF-A0AAV9C0W2-F1
#
_entry.id   AF-A0AAV9C0W2-F1
#
_cell.length_a   1.000
_cell.length_b   1.000
_cell.length_c   1.000
_cell.angle_alpha   90.00
_cell.angle_beta   90.00
_cell.angle_gamma   90.00
#
_symmetry.space_group_name_H-M   'P 1'
#
loop_
_entity.id
_entity.type
_entity.pdbx_description
1 polymer ?
#
loop_
_entity_poly.entity_id
_entity_poly.type
_entity_poly.pdbx_seq_one_letter_code
_entity_poly.pdbx_strand_id
1 'polypeptide(L)'
;MGSLGSERNAKELIITQVSFGGFDENTSAKQLTDFLEYEAGTIWRCRLKRSWTPPDSYPDFFKDASSVKRKEDYEKVRPHAFVHFAVPDAARRAVNAVGKVLFTKETAFAFKGTSLMAVIKCDFKLEFSVRDIKGVNLYKDRAPFVMLLHLTSSPLLSYRTADDDIYTSVPFNLLDDEDPWMRTIDFTTVGAIGRTLLDNSTSGGRQYAWDSNEERRIIEYCPKRPLAVWNEPGFGTPMRDHFLCLPQVDGISVETMFMLNAVLHKGIVNQHQLSEELFGLLRSQSDSVNLTSLRHIYSYKNSILNAHKRLKLVQDWLIRNPKLVKSSKIGDDHVEVRRLVITPTKAYCLPPEVELSNRVLRKYKNVADRFLRVTFRDEGMQQLKGNVIKYDVFWRMQETMISKLNQMLEDTNVAFEVLTTSCADQGNTAAMMLSAGFKPQSEPHLKGMLSCIRSSQLGDLLEKARIFVPLGRWLMGCLDEVGILEQETKKNKQVITGTVVIAKNPCLHPGDVRILEAVDIPELHHLFDCLVFPQKGERPHANEASGSDLDGDLYFVTWEGNLIPPEKRSWIPMDYTPAEVKQLPRQDIIDFFSKNIVNENLGKICNAHVVHADMSEYGALDEKCLQLAELAAHAVDFPKTGKIVMMPHALRPKLYPDFMRKEDFQSYESEKILGKLYRRIVDASNEETVSPELTCRLEDLPYDTDLEIAGAADFMVEAWQCKCSYDGQLNALLGQYAVSSEGEVVTGHIWSMSKYTSRKRGELKERLNSVYHALQREFRRVFESLGPDSAAFTDEEKNSLYERKASAWYQVTYHPHWVKKLIEMREPDGEGVPILLSFAWIAIDYIVRIKVRGRDTTRMNGGNPIDSLANYLSERL
;
A
#
# COMPACT_ATOMS: atom_id res chain seq x y z
N MET A 1 -20.71 -50.17 -20.44
CA MET A 1 -19.53 -51.03 -20.16
C MET A 1 -18.28 -50.16 -20.28
N GLY A 2 -17.44 -50.13 -19.25
CA GLY A 2 -16.02 -49.75 -19.31
C GLY A 2 -15.63 -48.26 -19.41
N SER A 3 -14.87 -47.83 -18.38
CA SER A 3 -13.57 -47.11 -18.49
C SER A 3 -13.49 -45.59 -18.21
N LEU A 4 -12.73 -45.30 -17.13
CA LEU A 4 -11.75 -44.24 -16.85
C LEU A 4 -11.99 -42.76 -17.23
N GLY A 5 -11.74 -41.87 -16.25
CA GLY A 5 -11.34 -40.48 -16.51
C GLY A 5 -11.52 -39.48 -15.36
N SER A 6 -10.56 -39.48 -14.42
CA SER A 6 -10.10 -38.38 -13.54
C SER A 6 -11.09 -37.49 -12.76
N GLU A 7 -10.88 -37.47 -11.45
CA GLU A 7 -11.21 -36.39 -10.52
C GLU A 7 -10.88 -35.00 -11.10
N ARG A 8 -11.85 -34.07 -11.02
CA ARG A 8 -11.60 -32.63 -11.05
C ARG A 8 -12.46 -31.92 -10.01
N ASN A 9 -11.79 -31.59 -8.91
CA ASN A 9 -11.86 -30.31 -8.20
C ASN A 9 -13.22 -29.61 -8.11
N ALA A 10 -13.81 -29.71 -6.92
CA ALA A 10 -14.81 -28.75 -6.43
C ALA A 10 -14.14 -27.38 -6.19
N LYS A 11 -13.86 -26.65 -7.27
CA LYS A 11 -13.36 -25.26 -7.26
C LYS A 11 -14.52 -24.26 -7.11
N GLU A 12 -14.26 -23.22 -6.32
CA GLU A 12 -14.76 -21.86 -6.52
C GLU A 12 -16.29 -21.67 -6.64
N LEU A 13 -16.97 -21.50 -5.51
CA LEU A 13 -18.15 -20.63 -5.47
C LEU A 13 -17.68 -19.17 -5.39
N ILE A 14 -16.97 -18.73 -6.43
CA ILE A 14 -16.89 -17.31 -6.76
C ILE A 14 -18.31 -16.85 -7.03
N ILE A 15 -18.65 -15.61 -6.68
CA ILE A 15 -19.98 -15.04 -6.93
C ILE A 15 -20.19 -14.99 -8.45
N THR A 16 -20.65 -16.11 -9.00
CA THR A 16 -21.01 -16.28 -10.39
C THR A 16 -22.36 -15.64 -10.67
N GLN A 17 -23.09 -15.26 -9.61
CA GLN A 17 -24.41 -14.66 -9.69
C GLN A 17 -24.34 -13.14 -9.87
N VAL A 18 -24.63 -12.67 -11.08
CA VAL A 18 -24.79 -11.25 -11.39
C VAL A 18 -26.28 -10.95 -11.54
N SER A 19 -26.72 -9.83 -10.95
CA SER A 19 -28.09 -9.35 -11.13
C SER A 19 -28.16 -8.40 -12.32
N PHE A 20 -28.91 -8.81 -13.31
CA PHE A 20 -29.17 -8.09 -14.55
C PHE A 20 -30.55 -7.45 -14.43
N GLY A 21 -30.70 -6.17 -14.77
CA GLY A 21 -32.00 -5.50 -14.71
C GLY A 21 -32.17 -4.45 -15.79
N GLY A 22 -33.42 -4.25 -16.21
CA GLY A 22 -33.78 -3.21 -17.17
C GLY A 22 -34.14 -3.67 -18.58
N PHE A 23 -34.62 -4.91 -18.69
CA PHE A 23 -35.11 -5.52 -19.93
C PHE A 23 -36.64 -5.39 -20.05
N ASP A 24 -37.18 -5.53 -21.27
CA ASP A 24 -38.62 -5.46 -21.57
C ASP A 24 -39.44 -6.58 -20.89
N GLU A 25 -40.74 -6.37 -20.66
CA GLU A 25 -41.70 -7.33 -20.08
C GLU A 25 -41.80 -8.63 -20.89
N ASN A 26 -41.47 -8.60 -22.18
CA ASN A 26 -41.51 -9.77 -23.06
C ASN A 26 -40.19 -10.58 -23.07
N THR A 27 -39.08 -10.04 -22.55
CA THR A 27 -37.75 -10.68 -22.58
C THR A 27 -37.77 -12.04 -21.92
N SER A 28 -37.54 -13.14 -22.65
CA SER A 28 -37.50 -14.48 -22.07
C SER A 28 -36.15 -14.78 -21.40
N ALA A 29 -36.14 -15.68 -20.42
CA ALA A 29 -34.88 -16.08 -19.76
C ALA A 29 -33.90 -16.73 -20.75
N LYS A 30 -34.42 -17.37 -21.81
CA LYS A 30 -33.63 -18.01 -22.86
C LYS A 30 -32.89 -16.98 -23.72
N GLN A 31 -33.58 -15.96 -24.24
CA GLN A 31 -32.97 -14.88 -25.02
C GLN A 31 -31.86 -14.14 -24.25
N LEU A 32 -32.07 -13.91 -22.95
CA LEU A 32 -31.06 -13.28 -22.10
C LEU A 32 -29.85 -14.19 -21.84
N THR A 33 -30.05 -15.51 -21.81
CA THR A 33 -28.97 -16.48 -21.65
C THR A 33 -28.12 -16.54 -22.91
N ASP A 34 -28.76 -16.70 -24.09
CA ASP A 34 -28.08 -16.82 -25.38
C ASP A 34 -27.19 -15.60 -25.66
N PHE A 35 -27.67 -14.39 -25.33
CA PHE A 35 -26.91 -13.14 -25.47
C PHE A 35 -25.69 -13.07 -24.54
N LEU A 36 -25.87 -13.38 -23.26
CA LEU A 36 -24.79 -13.29 -22.27
C LEU A 36 -23.75 -14.40 -22.46
N GLU A 37 -24.14 -15.57 -22.99
CA GLU A 37 -23.19 -16.62 -23.35
C GLU A 37 -22.30 -16.23 -24.54
N TYR A 38 -22.86 -15.48 -25.49
CA TYR A 38 -22.12 -14.94 -26.63
C TYR A 38 -21.14 -13.82 -26.21
N GLU A 39 -21.58 -12.86 -25.40
CA GLU A 39 -20.78 -11.67 -25.03
C GLU A 39 -19.79 -11.87 -23.89
N ALA A 40 -20.17 -12.63 -22.86
CA ALA A 40 -19.40 -12.71 -21.61
C ALA A 40 -18.81 -14.11 -21.39
N GLY A 41 -19.55 -15.16 -21.77
CA GLY A 41 -19.16 -16.57 -21.67
C GLY A 41 -20.25 -17.43 -21.02
N THR A 42 -20.02 -18.74 -20.99
CA THR A 42 -21.01 -19.78 -20.62
C THR A 42 -21.75 -19.51 -19.31
N ILE A 43 -23.05 -19.82 -19.27
CA ILE A 43 -23.96 -19.57 -18.15
C ILE A 43 -24.50 -20.89 -17.58
N TRP A 44 -24.44 -21.02 -16.26
CA TRP A 44 -25.04 -22.16 -15.55
C TRP A 44 -26.54 -22.02 -15.34
N ARG A 45 -27.00 -20.81 -15.01
CA ARG A 45 -28.39 -20.59 -14.64
C ARG A 45 -28.83 -19.15 -14.80
N CYS A 46 -29.84 -18.89 -15.61
CA CYS A 46 -30.53 -17.60 -15.70
C CYS A 46 -31.93 -17.70 -15.10
N ARG A 47 -32.24 -16.92 -14.07
CA ARG A 47 -33.56 -16.84 -13.44
C ARG A 47 -34.15 -15.45 -13.57
N LEU A 48 -35.10 -15.29 -14.49
CA LEU A 48 -35.84 -14.05 -14.68
C LEU A 48 -37.06 -13.97 -13.75
N LYS A 49 -37.20 -12.87 -13.01
CA LYS A 49 -38.37 -12.56 -12.18
C LYS A 49 -39.18 -11.41 -12.79
N ARG A 50 -40.50 -11.60 -12.87
CA ARG A 50 -41.46 -10.61 -13.40
C ARG A 50 -42.58 -10.24 -12.41
N SER A 51 -42.62 -10.88 -11.25
CA SER A 51 -43.59 -10.61 -10.19
C SER A 51 -42.92 -10.73 -8.83
N TRP A 52 -43.48 -10.03 -7.84
CA TRP A 52 -43.12 -10.17 -6.44
C TRP A 52 -44.24 -10.84 -5.66
N THR A 53 -43.88 -11.55 -4.61
CA THR A 53 -44.81 -12.24 -3.72
C THR A 53 -44.96 -11.36 -2.47
N PRO A 54 -46.19 -10.89 -2.13
CA PRO A 54 -46.41 -10.03 -0.96
C PRO A 54 -45.88 -10.66 0.34
N PRO A 55 -45.48 -9.87 1.36
CA PRO A 55 -44.91 -10.40 2.61
C PRO A 55 -45.91 -11.27 3.39
N ASP A 56 -47.20 -11.06 3.16
CA ASP A 56 -48.30 -11.80 3.82
C ASP A 56 -48.58 -13.17 3.17
N SER A 57 -47.81 -13.56 2.13
CA SER A 57 -47.98 -14.82 1.40
C SER A 57 -47.07 -15.95 1.90
N TYR A 58 -46.24 -15.68 2.90
CA TYR A 58 -45.43 -16.73 3.52
C TYR A 58 -46.33 -17.63 4.38
N PRO A 59 -46.15 -18.97 4.33
CA PRO A 59 -47.01 -19.89 5.04
C PRO A 59 -46.88 -19.69 6.54
N ASP A 60 -47.99 -19.36 7.19
CA ASP A 60 -48.14 -19.46 8.63
C ASP A 60 -48.42 -20.93 8.94
N PHE A 61 -47.44 -21.66 9.47
CA PHE A 61 -47.45 -23.12 9.61
C PHE A 61 -48.51 -23.66 10.59
N PHE A 62 -49.34 -22.78 11.15
CA PHE A 62 -50.34 -23.07 12.17
C PHE A 62 -51.80 -22.84 11.72
N LYS A 63 -52.07 -22.64 10.42
CA LYS A 63 -53.45 -22.51 9.91
C LYS A 63 -53.96 -23.78 9.23
N ASP A 64 -55.24 -24.07 9.46
CA ASP A 64 -55.95 -25.21 8.88
C ASP A 64 -56.09 -25.05 7.35
N ALA A 65 -55.73 -26.11 6.61
CA ALA A 65 -55.63 -26.11 5.14
C ALA A 65 -56.96 -25.83 4.43
N SER A 66 -58.07 -26.04 5.14
CA SER A 66 -59.44 -25.74 4.69
C SER A 66 -59.74 -24.24 4.53
N SER A 67 -58.92 -23.35 5.11
CA SER A 67 -59.13 -21.89 5.14
C SER A 67 -58.27 -21.10 4.14
N VAL A 68 -57.44 -21.79 3.32
CA VAL A 68 -56.51 -21.15 2.38
C VAL A 68 -57.25 -20.73 1.10
N LYS A 69 -57.61 -19.44 0.98
CA LYS A 69 -58.05 -18.87 -0.29
C LYS A 69 -56.84 -18.62 -1.21
N ARG A 70 -56.83 -19.21 -2.41
CA ARG A 70 -55.87 -18.83 -3.46
C ARG A 70 -56.10 -17.38 -3.86
N LYS A 71 -55.12 -16.51 -3.63
CA LYS A 71 -55.05 -15.16 -4.19
C LYS A 71 -54.21 -15.20 -5.46
N GLU A 72 -54.76 -14.74 -6.59
CA GLU A 72 -54.05 -14.59 -7.87
C GLU A 72 -53.53 -13.15 -8.10
N ASP A 73 -53.71 -12.25 -7.13
CA ASP A 73 -53.24 -10.87 -7.21
C ASP A 73 -51.75 -10.76 -6.86
N TYR A 74 -50.89 -10.95 -7.85
CA TYR A 74 -49.45 -10.66 -7.79
C TYR A 74 -49.15 -9.28 -8.38
N GLU A 75 -48.45 -8.42 -7.64
CA GLU A 75 -47.94 -7.18 -8.21
C GLU A 75 -46.79 -7.47 -9.20
N LYS A 76 -46.97 -6.99 -10.44
CA LYS A 76 -45.93 -7.07 -11.48
C LYS A 76 -44.78 -6.14 -11.12
N VAL A 77 -43.56 -6.68 -11.12
CA VAL A 77 -42.34 -5.89 -10.88
C VAL A 77 -41.50 -5.84 -12.15
N ARG A 78 -40.69 -4.79 -12.30
CA ARG A 78 -39.80 -4.64 -13.45
C ARG A 78 -38.92 -5.90 -13.62
N PRO A 79 -38.84 -6.49 -14.82
CA PRO A 79 -38.07 -7.70 -15.06
C PRO A 79 -36.61 -7.54 -14.64
N HIS A 80 -36.16 -8.46 -13.81
CA HIS A 80 -34.77 -8.56 -13.38
C HIS A 80 -34.37 -10.04 -13.33
N ALA A 81 -33.15 -10.33 -13.76
CA ALA A 81 -32.62 -11.68 -13.85
C ALA A 81 -31.46 -11.86 -12.88
N PHE A 82 -31.40 -13.04 -12.30
CA PHE A 82 -30.23 -13.52 -11.57
C PHE A 82 -29.54 -14.54 -12.45
N VAL A 83 -28.32 -14.24 -12.90
CA VAL A 83 -27.58 -15.04 -13.87
C VAL A 83 -26.31 -15.55 -13.22
N HIS A 84 -26.14 -16.87 -13.21
CA HIS A 84 -24.96 -17.56 -12.70
C HIS A 84 -24.05 -17.93 -13.87
N PHE A 85 -22.88 -17.32 -13.97
CA PHE A 85 -21.88 -17.66 -14.98
C PHE A 85 -21.11 -18.94 -14.64
N ALA A 86 -20.66 -19.67 -15.64
CA ALA A 86 -19.86 -20.88 -15.48
C ALA A 86 -18.44 -20.60 -15.00
N VAL A 87 -17.92 -19.42 -15.37
CA VAL A 87 -16.53 -19.03 -15.12
C VAL A 87 -16.52 -17.61 -14.54
N PRO A 88 -15.74 -17.36 -13.47
CA PRO A 88 -15.58 -16.04 -12.83
C PRO A 88 -15.24 -14.90 -13.80
N ASP A 89 -14.38 -15.17 -14.77
CA ASP A 89 -13.95 -14.19 -15.76
C ASP A 89 -15.08 -13.75 -16.68
N ALA A 90 -16.06 -14.62 -16.95
CA ALA A 90 -17.25 -14.25 -17.70
C ALA A 90 -18.12 -13.26 -16.91
N ALA A 91 -18.28 -13.47 -15.60
CA ALA A 91 -18.96 -12.50 -14.74
C ALA A 91 -18.22 -11.15 -14.69
N ARG A 92 -16.88 -11.18 -14.65
CA ARG A 92 -16.03 -9.98 -14.66
C ARG A 92 -16.10 -9.23 -15.99
N ARG A 93 -16.10 -9.94 -17.13
CA ARG A 93 -16.33 -9.37 -18.47
C ARG A 93 -17.71 -8.72 -18.59
N ALA A 94 -18.75 -9.39 -18.08
CA ALA A 94 -20.10 -8.84 -18.06
C ALA A 94 -20.21 -7.56 -17.21
N VAL A 95 -19.48 -7.46 -16.10
CA VAL A 95 -19.40 -6.24 -15.26
C VAL A 95 -18.52 -5.16 -15.90
N ASN A 96 -17.45 -5.54 -16.59
CA ASN A 96 -16.53 -4.63 -17.26
C ASN A 96 -17.08 -4.06 -18.58
N ALA A 97 -18.15 -4.63 -19.13
CA ALA A 97 -18.90 -4.07 -20.25
C ALA A 97 -19.66 -2.76 -19.93
N VAL A 98 -19.54 -2.25 -18.70
CA VAL A 98 -19.94 -0.87 -18.32
C VAL A 98 -19.12 0.12 -19.15
N GLY A 99 -19.80 1.03 -19.88
CA GLY A 99 -19.21 1.88 -20.91
C GLY A 99 -17.95 2.66 -20.49
N LYS A 100 -16.78 2.23 -20.96
CA LYS A 100 -15.47 2.90 -20.83
C LYS A 100 -15.02 3.36 -22.21
N VAL A 101 -14.48 4.58 -22.32
CA VAL A 101 -13.86 5.09 -23.56
C VAL A 101 -12.38 5.35 -23.27
N LEU A 102 -11.51 4.64 -23.99
CA LEU A 102 -10.05 4.73 -23.87
C LEU A 102 -9.49 5.43 -25.11
N PHE A 103 -8.69 6.48 -24.91
CA PHE A 103 -7.95 7.14 -25.97
C PHE A 103 -6.47 6.74 -25.85
N THR A 104 -5.95 6.02 -26.85
CA THR A 104 -4.58 5.50 -26.86
C THR A 104 -3.59 6.50 -27.46
N LYS A 105 -2.29 6.30 -27.22
CA LYS A 105 -1.11 7.07 -27.72
C LYS A 105 -1.12 7.47 -29.21
N GLU A 106 -1.93 6.84 -30.06
CA GLU A 106 -2.07 7.14 -31.49
C GLU A 106 -3.29 8.01 -31.85
N THR A 107 -4.04 8.48 -30.85
CA THR A 107 -5.26 9.28 -31.06
C THR A 107 -4.90 10.72 -31.44
N ALA A 108 -5.04 11.06 -32.73
CA ALA A 108 -4.85 12.42 -33.23
C ALA A 108 -6.13 13.26 -33.06
N PHE A 109 -6.04 14.38 -32.33
CA PHE A 109 -7.13 15.33 -32.21
C PHE A 109 -7.05 16.33 -33.36
N ALA A 110 -8.00 16.23 -34.30
CA ALA A 110 -8.13 17.16 -35.40
C ALA A 110 -9.03 18.34 -35.00
N PHE A 111 -8.49 19.56 -35.03
CA PHE A 111 -9.29 20.75 -34.78
C PHE A 111 -9.99 21.18 -36.07
N LYS A 112 -11.31 21.10 -36.08
CA LYS A 112 -12.14 21.43 -37.25
C LYS A 112 -11.86 22.87 -37.72
N GLY A 113 -11.38 23.00 -38.96
CA GLY A 113 -11.03 24.29 -39.57
C GLY A 113 -9.54 24.65 -39.51
N THR A 114 -8.69 23.77 -38.99
CA THR A 114 -7.22 23.91 -39.02
C THR A 114 -6.58 22.63 -39.59
N SER A 115 -5.36 22.74 -40.13
CA SER A 115 -4.52 21.59 -40.50
C SER A 115 -3.70 21.06 -39.32
N LEU A 116 -3.93 21.58 -38.11
CA LEU A 116 -3.20 21.21 -36.90
C LEU A 116 -3.84 19.95 -36.31
N MET A 117 -3.04 18.90 -36.20
CA MET A 117 -3.37 17.71 -35.41
C MET A 117 -2.56 17.76 -34.12
N ALA A 118 -3.23 17.69 -32.97
CA ALA A 118 -2.55 17.46 -31.71
C ALA A 118 -2.44 15.95 -31.49
N VAL A 119 -1.22 15.43 -31.53
CA VAL A 119 -0.89 14.07 -31.12
C VAL A 119 -0.31 14.20 -29.72
N ILE A 120 -1.06 13.75 -28.72
CA ILE A 120 -0.60 13.77 -27.33
C ILE A 120 0.00 12.40 -27.03
N LYS A 121 1.28 12.36 -26.65
CA LYS A 121 1.99 11.12 -26.27
C LYS A 121 1.59 10.67 -24.85
N CYS A 122 0.31 10.52 -24.54
CA CYS A 122 -0.14 9.89 -23.30
C CYS A 122 -1.53 9.25 -23.46
N ASP A 123 -1.77 8.16 -22.73
CA ASP A 123 -3.07 7.51 -22.73
C ASP A 123 -4.04 8.28 -21.81
N PHE A 124 -5.23 8.60 -22.30
CA PHE A 124 -6.31 9.19 -21.52
C PHE A 124 -7.47 8.21 -21.37
N LYS A 125 -8.04 8.18 -20.17
CA LYS A 125 -9.20 7.35 -19.83
C LYS A 125 -10.36 8.24 -19.42
N LEU A 126 -11.49 8.07 -20.10
CA LEU A 126 -12.76 8.70 -19.78
C LEU A 126 -13.73 7.66 -19.22
N GLU A 127 -14.14 7.85 -17.97
CA GLU A 127 -15.02 6.95 -17.23
C GLU A 127 -16.33 7.66 -16.86
N PHE A 128 -17.47 7.04 -17.09
CA PHE A 128 -18.77 7.57 -16.66
C PHE A 128 -19.72 6.43 -16.31
N SER A 129 -20.67 6.68 -15.40
CA SER A 129 -21.67 5.67 -15.09
C SER A 129 -22.67 5.58 -16.24
N VAL A 130 -23.10 4.36 -16.60
CA VAL A 130 -24.25 4.16 -17.50
C VAL A 130 -25.51 4.84 -16.94
N ARG A 131 -25.59 4.99 -15.60
CA ARG A 131 -26.68 5.72 -14.93
C ARG A 131 -26.67 7.21 -15.21
N ASP A 132 -25.51 7.76 -15.58
CA ASP A 132 -25.36 9.18 -15.92
C ASP A 132 -25.76 9.46 -17.38
N ILE A 133 -26.01 8.44 -18.21
CA ILE A 133 -26.40 8.63 -19.61
C ILE A 133 -27.89 9.00 -19.70
N LYS A 134 -28.16 10.24 -20.10
CA LYS A 134 -29.51 10.79 -20.30
C LYS A 134 -30.09 10.50 -21.68
N GLY A 135 -29.23 10.34 -22.69
CA GLY A 135 -29.62 10.09 -24.07
C GLY A 135 -28.41 9.91 -24.98
N VAL A 136 -28.61 9.22 -26.11
CA VAL A 136 -27.57 8.93 -27.10
C VAL A 136 -28.12 9.25 -28.48
N ASN A 137 -27.38 10.02 -29.28
CA ASN A 137 -27.71 10.28 -30.68
C ASN A 137 -26.62 9.69 -31.57
N LEU A 138 -27.02 8.86 -32.52
CA LEU A 138 -26.14 8.14 -33.44
C LEU A 138 -26.30 8.71 -34.85
N TYR A 139 -25.20 9.16 -35.46
CA TYR A 139 -25.19 9.69 -36.82
C TYR A 139 -24.45 8.70 -37.73
N LYS A 140 -25.21 7.81 -38.36
CA LYS A 140 -24.69 6.72 -39.20
C LYS A 140 -24.32 7.16 -40.63
N ASP A 141 -24.80 8.32 -41.08
CA ASP A 141 -24.66 8.81 -42.47
C ASP A 141 -23.36 9.58 -42.76
N ARG A 142 -22.40 9.67 -41.83
CA ARG A 142 -21.14 10.40 -42.00
C ARG A 142 -19.95 9.50 -41.67
N ALA A 143 -18.93 9.55 -42.53
CA ALA A 143 -17.59 9.08 -42.19
C ALA A 143 -16.77 10.29 -41.69
N PRO A 144 -16.21 10.27 -40.47
CA PRO A 144 -16.28 9.20 -39.45
C PRO A 144 -17.62 9.13 -38.70
N PHE A 145 -17.95 7.95 -38.16
CA PHE A 145 -19.14 7.66 -37.36
C PHE A 145 -19.18 8.56 -36.11
N VAL A 146 -20.30 9.28 -35.91
CA VAL A 146 -20.43 10.22 -34.78
C VAL A 146 -21.47 9.68 -33.78
N MET A 147 -21.03 9.47 -32.55
CA MET A 147 -21.90 9.15 -31.41
C MET A 147 -21.86 10.29 -30.39
N LEU A 148 -23.05 10.79 -30.04
CA LEU A 148 -23.24 11.91 -29.11
C LEU A 148 -23.86 11.38 -27.82
N LEU A 149 -23.14 11.47 -26.71
CA LEU A 149 -23.57 11.05 -25.37
C LEU A 149 -24.00 12.26 -24.55
N HIS A 150 -25.23 12.24 -24.04
CA HIS A 150 -25.73 13.27 -23.12
C HIS A 150 -25.57 12.76 -21.69
N LEU A 151 -24.69 13.36 -20.90
CA LEU A 151 -24.41 12.93 -19.52
C LEU A 151 -25.09 13.86 -18.50
N THR A 152 -25.52 13.31 -17.36
CA THR A 152 -26.05 14.06 -16.22
C THR A 152 -24.96 14.59 -15.28
N SER A 153 -23.78 13.97 -15.33
CA SER A 153 -22.62 14.25 -14.49
C SER A 153 -21.38 14.36 -15.38
N SER A 154 -20.36 15.11 -14.95
CA SER A 154 -19.11 15.19 -15.70
C SER A 154 -18.40 13.83 -15.68
N PRO A 155 -17.81 13.38 -16.79
CA PRO A 155 -17.05 12.15 -16.82
C PRO A 155 -15.76 12.26 -16.00
N LEU A 156 -15.34 11.14 -15.44
CA LEU A 156 -14.06 10.99 -14.77
C LEU A 156 -12.94 10.92 -15.80
N LEU A 157 -12.08 11.93 -15.78
CA LEU A 157 -10.87 11.99 -16.62
C LEU A 157 -9.59 11.58 -15.87
N SER A 158 -8.84 10.65 -16.45
CA SER A 158 -7.54 10.22 -15.94
C SER A 158 -6.52 10.15 -17.08
N TYR A 159 -5.24 10.34 -16.77
CA TYR A 159 -4.13 10.21 -17.71
C TYR A 159 -3.08 9.26 -17.15
N ARG A 160 -2.27 8.70 -18.04
CA ARG A 160 -1.16 7.82 -17.73
C ARG A 160 0.15 8.51 -18.14
N THR A 161 1.11 8.66 -17.23
CA THR A 161 2.44 9.20 -17.54
C THR A 161 3.37 8.06 -17.92
N ALA A 162 3.56 7.84 -19.21
CA ALA A 162 4.62 6.97 -19.70
C ALA A 162 5.85 7.84 -20.00
N ASP A 163 6.77 7.97 -19.05
CA ASP A 163 8.13 8.45 -19.34
C ASP A 163 9.06 7.24 -19.42
N ASP A 164 9.02 6.55 -20.56
CA ASP A 164 10.20 5.89 -21.12
C ASP A 164 10.05 5.79 -22.66
N ASP A 165 10.86 6.56 -23.38
CA ASP A 165 11.13 6.40 -24.81
C ASP A 165 12.07 5.18 -24.99
N ILE A 166 11.55 3.95 -24.95
CA ILE A 166 12.29 2.76 -25.40
C ILE A 166 11.75 2.30 -26.75
N TYR A 167 12.51 2.58 -27.81
CA TYR A 167 12.37 1.89 -29.08
C TYR A 167 13.28 0.66 -29.07
N THR A 168 12.73 -0.53 -28.84
CA THR A 168 13.40 -1.79 -29.17
C THR A 168 12.44 -2.72 -29.91
N SER A 169 12.82 -3.06 -31.14
CA SER A 169 12.15 -4.06 -31.96
C SER A 169 12.43 -5.46 -31.40
N VAL A 170 11.52 -6.00 -30.59
CA VAL A 170 11.51 -7.43 -30.25
C VAL A 170 10.19 -8.06 -30.71
N PRO A 171 10.20 -9.33 -31.17
CA PRO A 171 9.12 -9.90 -31.97
C PRO A 171 7.97 -10.51 -31.15
N PHE A 172 7.90 -10.24 -29.84
CA PHE A 172 6.82 -10.72 -28.98
C PHE A 172 6.34 -9.60 -28.05
N ASN A 173 5.03 -9.62 -27.75
CA ASN A 173 4.38 -8.67 -26.84
C ASN A 173 4.92 -8.88 -25.43
N LEU A 174 5.57 -7.84 -24.88
CA LEU A 174 5.70 -7.68 -23.44
C LEU A 174 4.29 -7.41 -22.86
N LEU A 175 4.01 -8.01 -21.70
CA LEU A 175 2.81 -7.71 -20.91
C LEU A 175 3.00 -6.29 -20.35
N ASP A 176 2.33 -5.32 -20.98
CA ASP A 176 2.44 -3.89 -20.72
C ASP A 176 2.21 -3.56 -19.24
N ASP A 177 3.20 -2.88 -18.65
CA ASP A 177 3.40 -2.63 -17.22
C ASP A 177 2.25 -1.80 -16.60
N GLU A 178 1.84 -2.12 -15.37
CA GLU A 178 0.75 -1.50 -14.59
C GLU A 178 1.02 -0.04 -14.13
N ASP A 179 1.32 0.88 -15.05
CA ASP A 179 1.42 2.31 -14.69
C ASP A 179 0.09 2.87 -14.16
N PRO A 180 0.09 3.57 -13.00
CA PRO A 180 -1.14 4.03 -12.35
C PRO A 180 -1.83 5.16 -13.12
N TRP A 181 -3.14 5.01 -13.35
CA TRP A 181 -4.00 6.08 -13.87
C TRP A 181 -4.09 7.24 -12.88
N MET A 182 -3.55 8.40 -13.23
CA MET A 182 -3.63 9.61 -12.42
C MET A 182 -4.86 10.42 -12.78
N ARG A 183 -5.63 10.86 -11.77
CA ARG A 183 -6.73 11.82 -11.96
C ARG A 183 -6.17 13.12 -12.53
N THR A 184 -6.83 13.69 -13.53
CA THR A 184 -6.40 14.96 -14.12
C THR A 184 -7.56 15.90 -14.41
N ILE A 185 -7.19 17.13 -14.71
CA ILE A 185 -8.08 18.20 -15.16
C ILE A 185 -8.30 18.08 -16.67
N ASP A 186 -9.12 18.96 -17.23
CA ASP A 186 -9.38 19.04 -18.65
C ASP A 186 -8.08 19.17 -19.50
N PHE A 187 -7.84 18.22 -20.40
CA PHE A 187 -6.66 18.22 -21.27
C PHE A 187 -6.84 19.11 -22.52
N THR A 188 -8.03 19.67 -22.75
CA THR A 188 -8.27 20.56 -23.88
C THR A 188 -7.80 21.97 -23.55
N THR A 189 -7.14 22.64 -24.50
CA THR A 189 -6.60 24.01 -24.34
C THR A 189 -7.67 25.07 -24.05
N VAL A 190 -8.94 24.72 -24.24
CA VAL A 190 -10.12 25.57 -24.03
C VAL A 190 -10.95 25.16 -22.81
N GLY A 191 -10.62 24.08 -22.09
CA GLY A 191 -11.42 23.61 -20.96
C GLY A 191 -12.81 23.09 -21.39
N ALA A 192 -12.91 22.42 -22.54
CA ALA A 192 -14.16 21.95 -23.12
C ALA A 192 -14.89 20.87 -22.28
N ILE A 193 -14.17 19.90 -21.73
CA ILE A 193 -14.71 18.81 -20.91
C ILE A 193 -15.33 19.34 -19.62
N GLY A 194 -14.70 20.34 -18.99
CA GLY A 194 -15.23 21.03 -17.81
C GLY A 194 -16.49 21.86 -18.08
N ARG A 195 -16.83 22.09 -19.35
CA ARG A 195 -17.91 22.98 -19.81
C ARG A 195 -19.06 22.27 -20.50
N THR A 196 -18.83 21.08 -21.04
CA THR A 196 -19.86 20.29 -21.70
C THR A 196 -20.52 19.29 -20.75
N LEU A 197 -21.82 19.08 -20.96
CA LEU A 197 -22.56 17.89 -20.49
C LEU A 197 -22.88 16.95 -21.67
N LEU A 198 -22.27 17.24 -22.83
CA LEU A 198 -22.40 16.55 -24.09
C LEU A 198 -21.01 16.14 -24.54
N ASP A 199 -20.80 14.85 -24.71
CA ASP A 199 -19.57 14.30 -25.27
C ASP A 199 -19.81 13.83 -26.70
N ASN A 200 -18.86 14.09 -27.59
CA ASN A 200 -18.93 13.77 -29.00
C ASN A 200 -17.77 12.83 -29.35
N SER A 201 -18.04 11.53 -29.46
CA SER A 201 -17.05 10.55 -29.89
C SER A 201 -17.16 10.31 -31.40
N THR A 202 -16.07 10.54 -32.14
CA THR A 202 -15.90 10.04 -33.50
C THR A 202 -14.98 8.84 -33.50
N SER A 203 -15.48 7.67 -33.88
CA SER A 203 -14.65 6.46 -33.99
C SER A 203 -14.15 6.28 -35.42
N GLY A 204 -12.83 6.19 -35.56
CA GLY A 204 -12.16 5.57 -36.70
C GLY A 204 -11.41 4.33 -36.19
N GLY A 205 -11.99 3.15 -36.37
CA GLY A 205 -11.33 1.87 -36.09
C GLY A 205 -12.01 1.01 -35.00
N ARG A 206 -12.36 -0.22 -35.41
CA ARG A 206 -13.02 -1.33 -34.70
C ARG A 206 -14.47 -1.09 -34.24
N GLN A 207 -15.37 -1.80 -34.93
CA GLN A 207 -16.77 -2.00 -34.55
C GLN A 207 -16.86 -2.47 -33.09
N TYR A 208 -17.38 -1.62 -32.20
CA TYR A 208 -17.97 -2.10 -30.96
C TYR A 208 -19.26 -2.81 -31.33
N ALA A 209 -19.38 -4.09 -30.96
CA ALA A 209 -20.60 -4.87 -31.11
C ALA A 209 -21.70 -4.23 -30.26
N TRP A 210 -22.53 -3.40 -30.88
CA TRP A 210 -23.84 -2.98 -30.37
C TRP A 210 -24.89 -3.68 -31.24
N ASP A 211 -24.90 -5.01 -31.20
CA ASP A 211 -25.99 -5.77 -31.81
C ASP A 211 -27.13 -5.91 -30.79
N SER A 212 -28.16 -5.10 -31.04
CA SER A 212 -29.58 -5.36 -30.81
C SER A 212 -29.97 -6.13 -29.54
N ASN A 213 -30.42 -5.40 -28.51
CA ASN A 213 -31.70 -5.67 -27.85
C ASN A 213 -32.16 -4.47 -26.97
N GLU A 214 -33.24 -3.84 -27.43
CA GLU A 214 -34.10 -2.82 -26.81
C GLU A 214 -34.53 -3.21 -25.37
N GLU A 215 -34.86 -2.35 -24.38
CA GLU A 215 -35.39 -0.99 -24.38
C GLU A 215 -35.33 -0.45 -22.92
N ARG A 216 -34.42 0.47 -22.60
CA ARG A 216 -34.56 1.34 -21.41
C ARG A 216 -34.28 2.78 -21.81
N ARG A 217 -35.28 3.43 -22.44
CA ARG A 217 -35.44 4.88 -22.69
C ARG A 217 -34.16 5.70 -22.88
N ILE A 218 -33.14 5.15 -23.54
CA ILE A 218 -32.23 5.98 -24.30
C ILE A 218 -33.07 6.32 -25.52
N ILE A 219 -33.59 7.55 -25.58
CA ILE A 219 -34.31 8.01 -26.76
C ILE A 219 -33.27 8.06 -27.88
N GLU A 220 -33.21 7.02 -28.70
CA GLU A 220 -32.40 7.00 -29.90
C GLU A 220 -33.09 7.89 -30.91
N TYR A 221 -32.69 9.16 -30.94
CA TYR A 221 -33.19 10.11 -31.93
C TYR A 221 -32.28 10.06 -33.14
N CYS A 222 -32.79 9.57 -34.27
CA CYS A 222 -32.14 9.70 -35.56
C CYS A 222 -32.67 10.99 -36.22
N PRO A 223 -31.97 12.13 -36.09
CA PRO A 223 -32.47 13.40 -36.62
C PRO A 223 -32.59 13.34 -38.14
N LYS A 224 -33.79 13.60 -38.67
CA LYS A 224 -34.06 13.71 -40.13
C LYS A 224 -33.34 14.90 -40.80
N ARG A 225 -32.68 15.77 -40.03
CA ARG A 225 -31.93 16.93 -40.51
C ARG A 225 -30.45 16.73 -40.23
N PRO A 226 -29.55 17.09 -41.16
CA PRO A 226 -28.12 16.99 -40.95
C PRO A 226 -27.69 17.83 -39.74
N LEU A 227 -26.84 17.26 -38.87
CA LEU A 227 -26.25 17.97 -37.74
C LEU A 227 -25.42 19.15 -38.28
N ALA A 228 -25.86 20.37 -37.96
CA ALA A 228 -25.10 21.59 -38.20
C ALA A 228 -24.20 21.83 -36.98
N VAL A 229 -22.94 21.43 -37.11
CA VAL A 229 -21.92 21.67 -36.08
C VAL A 229 -21.32 23.04 -36.33
N TRP A 230 -21.69 23.98 -35.48
CA TRP A 230 -21.15 25.33 -35.45
C TRP A 230 -20.00 25.38 -34.44
N ASN A 231 -18.92 26.05 -34.80
CA ASN A 231 -17.89 26.38 -33.82
C ASN A 231 -18.48 27.35 -32.80
N GLU A 232 -18.11 27.19 -31.53
CA GLU A 232 -18.49 28.17 -30.51
C GLU A 232 -17.94 29.56 -30.88
N PRO A 233 -18.64 30.65 -30.54
CA PRO A 233 -18.08 31.99 -30.64
C PRO A 233 -16.78 32.06 -29.82
N GLY A 234 -15.64 32.35 -30.46
CA GLY A 234 -14.32 32.33 -29.82
C GLY A 234 -13.58 30.99 -29.85
N PHE A 235 -14.05 30.00 -30.63
CA PHE A 235 -13.35 28.73 -30.85
C PHE A 235 -11.86 28.94 -31.23
N GLY A 236 -10.96 28.38 -30.43
CA GLY A 236 -9.50 28.50 -30.62
C GLY A 236 -8.83 29.64 -29.83
N THR A 237 -9.58 30.50 -29.13
CA THR A 237 -8.98 31.45 -28.18
C THR A 237 -8.80 30.82 -26.80
N PRO A 238 -7.59 30.87 -26.20
CA PRO A 238 -7.38 30.39 -24.84
C PRO A 238 -8.22 31.23 -23.87
N MET A 239 -9.08 30.56 -23.10
CA MET A 239 -9.92 31.26 -22.13
C MET A 239 -9.13 31.60 -20.88
N ARG A 240 -9.44 32.78 -20.31
CA ARG A 240 -8.72 33.34 -19.16
C ARG A 240 -9.06 32.63 -17.84
N ASP A 241 -10.24 32.01 -17.75
CA ASP A 241 -10.77 31.41 -16.53
C ASP A 241 -10.83 29.87 -16.62
N HIS A 242 -10.37 29.20 -15.55
CA HIS A 242 -10.27 27.74 -15.44
C HIS A 242 -11.64 27.03 -15.34
N PHE A 243 -12.69 27.74 -14.94
CA PHE A 243 -14.06 27.20 -14.83
C PHE A 243 -15.05 28.05 -15.62
N LEU A 244 -16.15 27.46 -16.08
CA LEU A 244 -17.26 28.21 -16.68
C LEU A 244 -18.02 28.96 -15.59
N CYS A 245 -17.79 30.27 -15.51
CA CYS A 245 -18.52 31.21 -14.67
C CYS A 245 -18.83 32.47 -15.49
N LEU A 246 -20.07 32.96 -15.43
CA LEU A 246 -20.46 34.19 -16.10
C LEU A 246 -19.87 35.40 -15.36
N PRO A 247 -19.27 36.37 -16.07
CA PRO A 247 -18.85 37.63 -15.45
C PRO A 247 -20.07 38.40 -14.93
N GLN A 248 -19.83 39.27 -13.94
CA GLN A 248 -20.85 40.15 -13.41
C GLN A 248 -21.37 41.08 -14.53
N VAL A 249 -22.69 41.17 -14.66
CA VAL A 249 -23.36 42.03 -15.65
C VAL A 249 -23.95 43.26 -14.95
N ASP A 250 -23.71 44.44 -15.53
CA ASP A 250 -24.21 45.70 -15.01
C ASP A 250 -25.75 45.74 -14.96
N GLY A 251 -26.28 46.18 -13.82
CA GLY A 251 -27.72 46.28 -13.56
C GLY A 251 -28.39 45.00 -13.06
N ILE A 252 -27.65 43.92 -12.78
CA ILE A 252 -28.17 42.69 -12.19
C ILE A 252 -27.48 42.44 -10.85
N SER A 253 -28.24 42.05 -9.82
CA SER A 253 -27.67 41.74 -8.49
C SER A 253 -26.77 40.50 -8.52
N VAL A 254 -25.79 40.46 -7.61
CA VAL A 254 -24.89 39.31 -7.42
C VAL A 254 -25.68 38.04 -7.09
N GLU A 255 -26.81 38.17 -6.37
CA GLU A 255 -27.69 37.06 -6.01
C GLU A 255 -28.34 36.42 -7.24
N THR A 256 -28.91 37.26 -8.10
CA THR A 256 -29.52 36.82 -9.36
C THR A 256 -28.46 36.21 -10.29
N MET A 257 -27.26 36.81 -10.36
CA MET A 257 -26.13 36.26 -11.13
C MET A 257 -25.62 34.92 -10.59
N PHE A 258 -25.55 34.75 -9.27
CA PHE A 258 -25.12 33.50 -8.65
C PHE A 258 -26.12 32.37 -8.94
N MET A 259 -27.43 32.64 -8.85
CA MET A 259 -28.45 31.65 -9.18
C MET A 259 -28.49 31.36 -10.69
N LEU A 260 -28.21 32.34 -11.55
CA LEU A 260 -28.06 32.14 -13.00
C LEU A 260 -26.89 31.20 -13.31
N ASN A 261 -25.75 31.40 -12.64
CA ASN A 261 -24.62 30.46 -12.71
C ASN A 261 -25.01 29.07 -12.20
N ALA A 262 -25.80 28.94 -11.13
CA ALA A 262 -26.27 27.63 -10.66
C ALA A 262 -27.13 26.88 -11.71
N VAL A 263 -28.02 27.61 -12.40
CA VAL A 263 -28.85 27.06 -13.50
C VAL A 263 -27.98 26.67 -14.72
N LEU A 264 -26.94 27.46 -15.02
CA LEU A 264 -25.96 27.19 -16.07
C LEU A 264 -25.11 25.95 -15.74
N HIS A 265 -24.54 25.85 -14.54
CA HIS A 265 -23.62 24.78 -14.16
C HIS A 265 -24.34 23.42 -14.10
N LYS A 266 -25.64 23.43 -13.76
CA LYS A 266 -26.53 22.26 -13.83
C LYS A 266 -26.92 21.86 -15.26
N GLY A 267 -26.68 22.70 -16.26
CA GLY A 267 -26.97 22.40 -17.66
C GLY A 267 -28.43 22.59 -18.08
N ILE A 268 -29.22 23.37 -17.33
CA ILE A 268 -30.61 23.65 -17.68
C ILE A 268 -30.69 24.73 -18.76
N VAL A 269 -29.78 25.71 -18.70
CA VAL A 269 -29.60 26.76 -19.70
C VAL A 269 -28.16 26.68 -20.22
N ASN A 270 -27.99 26.89 -21.51
CA ASN A 270 -26.67 26.96 -22.15
C ASN A 270 -26.20 28.44 -22.21
N GLN A 271 -24.88 28.67 -22.11
CA GLN A 271 -24.28 30.01 -22.19
C GLN A 271 -24.74 30.81 -23.44
N HIS A 272 -24.92 30.15 -24.58
CA HIS A 272 -25.32 30.80 -25.83
C HIS A 272 -26.80 31.24 -25.86
N GLN A 273 -27.60 30.82 -24.88
CA GLN A 273 -28.99 31.26 -24.72
C GLN A 273 -29.10 32.51 -23.84
N LEU A 274 -27.99 32.98 -23.27
CA LEU A 274 -27.92 34.17 -22.43
C LEU A 274 -27.68 35.42 -23.30
N SER A 275 -28.74 35.88 -23.97
CA SER A 275 -28.71 37.10 -24.77
C SER A 275 -28.95 38.36 -23.94
N GLU A 276 -28.61 39.52 -24.48
CA GLU A 276 -28.98 40.83 -23.88
C GLU A 276 -30.49 40.97 -23.67
N GLU A 277 -31.33 40.28 -24.47
CA GLU A 277 -32.78 40.25 -24.24
C GLU A 277 -33.14 39.52 -22.94
N LEU A 278 -32.42 38.45 -22.59
CA LEU A 278 -32.59 37.73 -21.34
C LEU A 278 -32.08 38.55 -20.16
N PHE A 279 -30.91 39.19 -20.30
CA PHE A 279 -30.41 40.12 -19.29
C PHE A 279 -31.34 41.32 -19.11
N GLY A 280 -31.96 41.82 -20.18
CA GLY A 280 -32.99 42.86 -20.15
C GLY A 280 -34.23 42.45 -19.34
N LEU A 281 -34.68 41.19 -19.44
CA LEU A 281 -35.75 40.67 -18.59
C LEU A 281 -35.36 40.64 -17.11
N LEU A 282 -34.14 40.21 -16.80
CA LEU A 282 -33.64 40.20 -15.42
C LEU A 282 -33.51 41.62 -14.85
N ARG A 283 -33.07 42.60 -15.65
CA ARG A 283 -33.00 44.03 -15.26
C ARG A 283 -34.39 44.65 -15.05
N SER A 284 -35.41 44.18 -15.78
CA SER A 284 -36.77 44.75 -15.76
C SER A 284 -37.62 44.34 -14.55
N GLN A 285 -37.26 43.26 -13.85
CA GLN A 285 -38.03 42.67 -12.76
C GLN A 285 -37.29 42.78 -11.42
N SER A 286 -38.01 42.65 -10.30
CA SER A 286 -37.38 42.68 -8.97
C SER A 286 -36.55 41.41 -8.69
N ASP A 287 -35.51 41.55 -7.87
CA ASP A 287 -34.64 40.44 -7.47
C ASP A 287 -35.43 39.28 -6.83
N SER A 288 -36.47 39.57 -6.05
CA SER A 288 -37.32 38.54 -5.45
C SER A 288 -38.03 37.67 -6.48
N VAL A 289 -38.52 38.27 -7.57
CA VAL A 289 -39.17 37.56 -8.68
C VAL A 289 -38.11 36.79 -9.47
N ASN A 290 -36.94 37.39 -9.72
CA ASN A 290 -35.83 36.74 -10.44
C ASN A 290 -35.29 35.51 -9.70
N LEU A 291 -34.99 35.63 -8.41
CA LEU A 291 -34.49 34.53 -7.59
C LEU A 291 -35.50 33.38 -7.49
N THR A 292 -36.78 33.69 -7.29
CA THR A 292 -37.85 32.68 -7.26
C THR A 292 -38.02 32.01 -8.63
N SER A 293 -37.94 32.79 -9.72
CA SER A 293 -38.00 32.25 -11.09
C SER A 293 -36.85 31.30 -11.37
N LEU A 294 -35.62 31.68 -11.02
CA LEU A 294 -34.43 30.88 -11.26
C LEU A 294 -34.38 29.64 -10.36
N ARG A 295 -34.84 29.71 -9.10
CA ARG A 295 -35.02 28.52 -8.24
C ARG A 295 -36.04 27.55 -8.83
N HIS A 296 -37.14 28.05 -9.38
CA HIS A 296 -38.13 27.22 -10.06
C HIS A 296 -37.56 26.58 -11.33
N ILE A 297 -36.80 27.33 -12.13
CA ILE A 297 -36.12 26.80 -13.31
C ILE A 297 -35.07 25.76 -12.90
N TYR A 298 -34.32 25.99 -11.82
CA TYR A 298 -33.33 25.06 -11.29
C TYR A 298 -33.93 23.70 -10.92
N SER A 299 -35.22 23.63 -10.56
CA SER A 299 -35.88 22.36 -10.24
C SER A 299 -36.16 21.48 -11.48
N TYR A 300 -35.92 21.98 -12.69
CA TYR A 300 -36.18 21.22 -13.92
C TYR A 300 -35.16 20.11 -14.10
N LYS A 301 -35.64 18.98 -14.66
CA LYS A 301 -34.79 17.84 -15.01
C LYS A 301 -34.18 17.95 -16.40
N ASN A 302 -34.75 18.78 -17.27
CA ASN A 302 -34.40 18.88 -18.69
C ASN A 302 -33.94 20.29 -19.06
N SER A 303 -33.04 20.35 -20.05
CA SER A 303 -32.57 21.60 -20.64
C SER A 303 -33.69 22.34 -21.34
N ILE A 304 -33.65 23.66 -21.27
CA ILE A 304 -34.64 24.54 -21.87
C ILE A 304 -34.16 24.94 -23.27
N LEU A 305 -35.03 24.87 -24.26
CA LEU A 305 -34.72 25.23 -25.65
C LEU A 305 -34.59 26.75 -25.88
N ASN A 306 -35.37 27.54 -25.15
CA ASN A 306 -35.33 29.00 -25.21
C ASN A 306 -35.45 29.59 -23.80
N ALA A 307 -34.31 29.99 -23.24
CA ALA A 307 -34.22 30.50 -21.87
C ALA A 307 -35.03 31.80 -21.69
N HIS A 308 -34.97 32.72 -22.66
CA HIS A 308 -35.69 34.00 -22.61
C HIS A 308 -37.20 33.81 -22.51
N LYS A 309 -37.80 33.03 -23.43
CA LYS A 309 -39.24 32.75 -23.42
C LYS A 309 -39.67 32.05 -22.14
N ARG A 310 -38.88 31.10 -21.65
CA ARG A 310 -39.24 30.34 -20.44
C ARG A 310 -39.13 31.21 -19.18
N LEU A 311 -38.08 32.01 -19.06
CA LEU A 311 -37.91 32.94 -17.95
C LEU A 311 -39.08 33.94 -17.91
N LYS A 312 -39.44 34.51 -19.05
CA LYS A 312 -40.60 35.41 -19.17
C LYS A 312 -41.91 34.76 -18.71
N LEU A 313 -42.18 33.53 -19.15
CA LEU A 313 -43.38 32.79 -18.73
C LEU A 313 -43.42 32.55 -17.22
N VAL A 314 -42.28 32.22 -16.60
CA VAL A 314 -42.20 31.98 -15.15
C VAL A 314 -42.34 33.29 -14.38
N GLN A 315 -41.71 34.37 -14.84
CA GLN A 315 -41.86 35.71 -14.27
C GLN A 315 -43.33 36.18 -14.35
N ASP A 316 -43.96 36.10 -15.53
CA ASP A 316 -45.37 36.46 -15.74
C ASP A 316 -46.30 35.64 -14.84
N TRP A 317 -46.01 34.36 -14.66
CA TRP A 317 -46.76 33.48 -13.76
C TRP A 317 -46.61 33.88 -12.28
N LEU A 318 -45.40 34.23 -11.83
CA LEU A 318 -45.14 34.69 -10.45
C LEU A 318 -45.78 36.06 -10.17
N ILE A 319 -45.76 36.97 -11.14
CA ILE A 319 -46.42 38.28 -11.05
C ILE A 319 -47.93 38.10 -10.87
N ARG A 320 -48.53 37.12 -11.57
CA ARG A 320 -49.95 36.75 -11.40
C ARG A 320 -50.24 36.03 -10.08
N ASN A 321 -49.23 35.49 -9.42
CA ASN A 321 -49.35 34.71 -8.17
C ASN A 321 -48.40 35.22 -7.07
N PRO A 322 -48.61 36.46 -6.57
CA PRO A 322 -47.67 37.11 -5.65
C PRO A 322 -47.51 36.39 -4.29
N LYS A 323 -48.44 35.48 -3.95
CA LYS A 323 -48.33 34.61 -2.76
C LYS A 323 -47.12 33.66 -2.83
N LEU A 324 -46.64 33.32 -4.03
CA LEU A 324 -45.53 32.39 -4.25
C LEU A 324 -44.14 33.06 -4.16
N VAL A 325 -44.09 34.39 -4.19
CA VAL A 325 -42.84 35.19 -4.12
C VAL A 325 -42.49 35.56 -2.68
N LYS A 326 -43.41 35.37 -1.72
CA LYS A 326 -43.14 35.65 -0.30
C LYS A 326 -42.18 34.61 0.28
N SER A 327 -40.95 35.05 0.57
CA SER A 327 -39.99 34.26 1.33
C SER A 327 -40.48 34.05 2.76
N SER A 328 -40.45 32.81 3.24
CA SER A 328 -40.60 32.47 4.65
C SER A 328 -39.62 33.31 5.48
N LYS A 329 -40.05 33.92 6.59
CA LYS A 329 -39.12 34.58 7.52
C LYS A 329 -38.18 33.51 8.09
N ILE A 330 -36.90 33.58 7.72
CA ILE A 330 -35.86 32.75 8.30
C ILE A 330 -35.70 33.19 9.76
N GLY A 331 -35.69 32.23 10.70
CA GLY A 331 -35.52 32.53 12.14
C GLY A 331 -34.17 33.17 12.43
N ASP A 332 -34.03 33.88 13.56
CA ASP A 332 -32.85 34.69 13.87
C ASP A 332 -31.52 33.89 13.93
N ASP A 333 -31.61 32.58 14.18
CA ASP A 333 -30.46 31.67 14.27
C ASP A 333 -30.05 31.03 12.94
N HIS A 334 -30.83 31.23 11.87
CA HIS A 334 -30.59 30.62 10.57
C HIS A 334 -30.13 31.65 9.53
N VAL A 335 -29.17 31.27 8.70
CA VAL A 335 -28.66 32.11 7.62
C VAL A 335 -28.62 31.28 6.33
N GLU A 336 -29.04 31.91 5.23
CA GLU A 336 -28.95 31.32 3.90
C GLU A 336 -27.54 31.55 3.35
N VAL A 337 -26.80 30.48 3.06
CA VAL A 337 -25.38 30.53 2.64
C VAL A 337 -25.24 29.99 1.23
N ARG A 338 -24.54 30.74 0.37
CA ARG A 338 -24.24 30.34 -1.01
C ARG A 338 -23.12 29.30 -1.02
N ARG A 339 -23.26 28.25 -1.83
CA ARG A 339 -22.31 27.13 -1.87
C ARG A 339 -21.71 26.91 -3.26
N LEU A 340 -20.39 26.76 -3.29
CA LEU A 340 -19.61 26.41 -4.47
C LEU A 340 -18.94 25.06 -4.25
N VAL A 341 -19.19 24.09 -5.12
CA VAL A 341 -18.47 22.80 -5.12
C VAL A 341 -17.44 22.81 -6.24
N ILE A 342 -16.18 22.52 -5.93
CA ILE A 342 -15.09 22.44 -6.90
C ILE A 342 -14.69 20.97 -7.05
N THR A 343 -14.73 20.46 -8.28
CA THR A 343 -14.21 19.16 -8.70
C THR A 343 -12.98 19.36 -9.58
N PRO A 344 -12.16 18.33 -9.86
CA PRO A 344 -10.99 18.45 -10.72
C PRO A 344 -11.31 19.04 -12.10
N THR A 345 -12.49 18.76 -12.67
CA THR A 345 -12.87 19.24 -14.01
C THR A 345 -13.85 20.41 -13.99
N LYS A 346 -14.60 20.66 -12.90
CA LYS A 346 -15.70 21.66 -12.91
C LYS A 346 -15.95 22.35 -11.56
N ALA A 347 -16.51 23.56 -11.63
CA ALA A 347 -17.08 24.23 -10.47
C ALA A 347 -18.62 24.28 -10.57
N TYR A 348 -19.31 24.04 -9.46
CA TYR A 348 -20.78 24.01 -9.37
C TYR A 348 -21.27 25.03 -8.36
N CYS A 349 -21.95 26.08 -8.84
CA CYS A 349 -22.76 26.93 -7.97
C CYS A 349 -24.03 26.16 -7.60
N LEU A 350 -24.27 25.98 -6.30
CA LEU A 350 -25.49 25.36 -5.78
C LEU A 350 -26.42 26.43 -5.23
N PRO A 351 -27.76 26.23 -5.31
CA PRO A 351 -28.71 27.14 -4.66
C PRO A 351 -28.35 27.34 -3.20
N PRO A 352 -28.60 28.54 -2.64
CA PRO A 352 -28.23 28.79 -1.26
C PRO A 352 -29.03 27.87 -0.30
N GLU A 353 -28.36 27.34 0.71
CA GLU A 353 -28.93 26.42 1.70
C GLU A 353 -29.12 27.13 3.03
N VAL A 354 -30.18 26.79 3.77
CA VAL A 354 -30.43 27.35 5.11
C VAL A 354 -29.61 26.55 6.12
N GLU A 355 -28.65 27.21 6.76
CA GLU A 355 -27.77 26.62 7.78
C GLU A 355 -27.92 27.32 9.14
N LEU A 356 -27.47 26.68 10.21
CA LEU A 356 -27.33 27.30 11.52
C LEU A 356 -26.19 28.33 11.49
N SER A 357 -26.47 29.54 11.99
CA SER A 357 -25.52 30.65 11.96
C SER A 357 -24.33 30.41 12.90
N ASN A 358 -23.13 30.30 12.32
CA ASN A 358 -21.89 30.21 13.11
C ASN A 358 -21.50 31.59 13.70
N ARG A 359 -20.50 31.62 14.58
CA ARG A 359 -20.05 32.86 15.26
C ARG A 359 -19.62 33.96 14.29
N VAL A 360 -19.10 33.60 13.11
CA VAL A 360 -18.66 34.54 12.07
C VAL A 360 -19.87 35.17 11.37
N LEU A 361 -20.83 34.35 10.93
CA LEU A 361 -22.06 34.81 10.28
C LEU A 361 -22.94 35.65 11.21
N ARG A 362 -22.93 35.36 12.53
CA ARG A 362 -23.60 36.18 13.55
C ARG A 362 -22.93 37.55 13.74
N LYS A 363 -21.58 37.58 13.75
CA LYS A 363 -20.81 38.82 13.92
C LYS A 363 -20.89 39.75 12.71
N TYR A 364 -20.98 39.17 11.51
CA TYR A 364 -20.99 39.90 10.23
C TYR A 364 -22.35 39.80 9.52
N LYS A 365 -23.47 39.75 10.27
CA LYS A 365 -24.84 39.57 9.75
C LYS A 365 -25.22 40.60 8.66
N ASN A 366 -24.69 41.81 8.76
CA ASN A 366 -24.86 42.92 7.82
C ASN A 366 -24.11 42.78 6.49
N VAL A 367 -23.17 41.83 6.38
CA VAL A 367 -22.43 41.52 5.15
C VAL A 367 -22.44 40.01 4.86
N ALA A 368 -23.41 39.28 5.42
CA ALA A 368 -23.57 37.83 5.27
C ALA A 368 -23.74 37.42 3.79
N ASP A 369 -24.29 38.32 2.98
CA ASP A 369 -24.43 38.23 1.53
C ASP A 369 -23.09 38.22 0.77
N ARG A 370 -21.95 38.41 1.44
CA ARG A 370 -20.60 38.35 0.83
C ARG A 370 -19.83 37.08 1.17
N PHE A 371 -20.44 36.15 1.91
CA PHE A 371 -19.81 34.87 2.26
C PHE A 371 -20.18 33.78 1.23
N LEU A 372 -19.19 32.96 0.90
CA LEU A 372 -19.34 31.81 0.00
C LEU A 372 -18.71 30.58 0.66
N ARG A 373 -19.47 29.48 0.71
CA ARG A 373 -18.97 28.19 1.21
C ARG A 373 -18.41 27.37 0.06
N VAL A 374 -17.10 27.18 0.04
CA VAL A 374 -16.41 26.38 -0.97
C VAL A 374 -16.18 24.96 -0.44
N THR A 375 -16.47 23.92 -1.23
CA THR A 375 -16.20 22.51 -0.89
C THR A 375 -15.49 21.83 -2.06
N PHE A 376 -14.39 21.13 -1.80
CA PHE A 376 -13.70 20.32 -2.81
C PHE A 376 -14.24 18.88 -2.77
N ARG A 377 -14.60 18.32 -3.93
CA ARG A 377 -15.19 16.98 -4.07
C ARG A 377 -14.66 16.28 -5.33
N ASP A 378 -14.88 14.97 -5.42
CA ASP A 378 -14.71 14.26 -6.70
C ASP A 378 -15.88 14.54 -7.66
N GLU A 379 -15.78 14.07 -8.91
CA GLU A 379 -16.84 14.27 -9.92
C GLU A 379 -18.18 13.59 -9.57
N GLY A 380 -18.14 12.60 -8.67
CA GLY A 380 -19.30 11.92 -8.11
C GLY A 380 -19.91 12.65 -6.90
N MET A 381 -19.44 13.86 -6.57
CA MET A 381 -19.84 14.64 -5.39
C MET A 381 -19.49 13.96 -4.04
N GLN A 382 -18.47 13.10 -4.03
CA GLN A 382 -17.89 12.48 -2.83
C GLN A 382 -16.69 13.29 -2.32
N GLN A 383 -16.29 13.04 -1.07
CA GLN A 383 -15.14 13.72 -0.47
C GLN A 383 -13.83 13.21 -1.06
N LEU A 384 -12.94 14.13 -1.45
CA LEU A 384 -11.58 13.76 -1.89
C LEU A 384 -10.82 13.14 -0.72
N LYS A 385 -10.28 11.92 -0.89
CA LYS A 385 -9.45 11.25 0.12
C LYS A 385 -8.07 11.91 0.16
N GLY A 386 -7.81 12.79 1.15
CA GLY A 386 -6.54 13.49 1.32
C GLY A 386 -5.51 12.81 2.23
N ASN A 387 -5.84 11.65 2.82
CA ASN A 387 -5.27 11.26 4.12
C ASN A 387 -4.37 10.02 4.08
N VAL A 388 -3.70 9.72 2.96
CA VAL A 388 -2.89 8.49 2.88
C VAL A 388 -1.48 8.84 2.41
N ILE A 389 -0.47 8.47 3.20
CA ILE A 389 0.92 8.36 2.74
C ILE A 389 0.87 7.57 1.43
N LYS A 390 1.38 8.15 0.34
CA LYS A 390 1.33 7.48 -0.96
C LYS A 390 1.94 6.08 -0.83
N TYR A 391 1.22 5.07 -1.28
CA TYR A 391 1.70 3.68 -1.22
C TYR A 391 3.08 3.50 -1.86
N ASP A 392 3.39 4.34 -2.85
CA ASP A 392 4.68 4.43 -3.54
C ASP A 392 5.87 4.68 -2.60
N VAL A 393 5.66 5.25 -1.41
CA VAL A 393 6.74 5.43 -0.42
C VAL A 393 7.23 4.07 0.06
N PHE A 394 6.34 3.22 0.55
CA PHE A 394 6.70 1.88 1.04
C PHE A 394 7.25 1.00 -0.08
N TRP A 395 6.67 1.10 -1.27
CA TRP A 395 7.18 0.41 -2.46
C TRP A 395 8.62 0.80 -2.76
N ARG A 396 8.92 2.10 -2.88
CA ARG A 396 10.30 2.58 -3.15
C ARG A 396 11.29 2.19 -2.05
N MET A 397 10.87 2.21 -0.79
CA MET A 397 11.73 1.78 0.32
C MET A 397 12.06 0.29 0.24
N GLN A 398 11.07 -0.56 -0.07
CA GLN A 398 11.29 -1.98 -0.28
C GLN A 398 12.17 -2.26 -1.50
N GLU A 399 11.89 -1.62 -2.65
CA GLU A 399 12.72 -1.80 -3.86
C GLU A 399 14.17 -1.36 -3.63
N THR A 400 14.39 -0.26 -2.91
CA THR A 400 15.73 0.18 -2.53
C THR A 400 16.43 -0.86 -1.66
N MET A 401 15.70 -1.46 -0.71
CA MET A 401 16.24 -2.51 0.15
C MET A 401 16.57 -3.78 -0.66
N ILE A 402 15.67 -4.25 -1.52
CA ILE A 402 15.90 -5.41 -2.40
C ILE A 402 17.10 -5.15 -3.32
N SER A 403 17.18 -3.97 -3.92
CA SER A 403 18.30 -3.58 -4.79
C SER A 403 19.64 -3.63 -4.04
N LYS A 404 19.72 -3.06 -2.84
CA LYS A 404 20.93 -3.15 -1.99
C LYS A 404 21.27 -4.58 -1.58
N LEU A 405 20.26 -5.37 -1.22
CA LEU A 405 20.43 -6.79 -0.88
C LEU A 405 20.94 -7.61 -2.07
N ASN A 406 20.55 -7.29 -3.29
CA ASN A 406 21.09 -7.97 -4.49
C ASN A 406 22.51 -7.49 -4.79
N GLN A 407 22.75 -6.18 -4.71
CA GLN A 407 24.07 -5.59 -4.93
C GLN A 407 25.10 -5.99 -3.86
N MET A 408 24.71 -6.44 -2.67
CA MET A 408 25.66 -6.84 -1.63
C MET A 408 26.56 -8.02 -2.02
N LEU A 409 26.15 -8.83 -3.01
CA LEU A 409 26.97 -9.92 -3.54
C LEU A 409 27.97 -9.45 -4.61
N GLU A 410 27.88 -8.19 -5.04
CA GLU A 410 28.66 -7.63 -6.14
C GLU A 410 29.47 -6.39 -5.71
N ASP A 411 28.91 -5.50 -4.90
CA ASP A 411 29.57 -4.28 -4.46
C ASP A 411 30.01 -4.39 -2.99
N THR A 412 31.31 -4.24 -2.76
CA THR A 412 31.94 -4.28 -1.44
C THR A 412 31.47 -3.15 -0.53
N ASN A 413 31.24 -1.94 -1.07
CA ASN A 413 30.75 -0.79 -0.30
C ASN A 413 29.30 -1.00 0.14
N VAL A 414 28.45 -1.47 -0.77
CA VAL A 414 27.04 -1.76 -0.46
C VAL A 414 26.95 -2.89 0.56
N ALA A 415 27.76 -3.95 0.41
CA ALA A 415 27.84 -5.03 1.39
C ALA A 415 28.21 -4.52 2.78
N PHE A 416 29.22 -3.66 2.87
CA PHE A 416 29.64 -3.08 4.15
C PHE A 416 28.56 -2.16 4.76
N GLU A 417 27.91 -1.34 3.95
CA GLU A 417 26.79 -0.49 4.37
C GLU A 417 25.65 -1.34 4.95
N VAL A 418 25.23 -2.40 4.24
CA VAL A 418 24.16 -3.30 4.69
C VAL A 418 24.54 -4.00 5.99
N LEU A 419 25.78 -4.50 6.12
CA LEU A 419 26.23 -5.19 7.34
C LEU A 419 26.27 -4.26 8.56
N THR A 420 26.81 -3.06 8.38
CA THR A 420 26.95 -2.08 9.48
C THR A 420 25.61 -1.47 9.88
N THR A 421 24.67 -1.35 8.94
CA THR A 421 23.36 -0.77 9.18
C THR A 421 22.35 -1.78 9.75
N SER A 422 22.41 -3.05 9.30
CA SER A 422 21.36 -4.05 9.56
C SER A 422 21.82 -5.25 10.39
N CYS A 423 23.13 -5.45 10.61
CA CYS A 423 23.67 -6.68 11.21
C CYS A 423 24.83 -6.42 12.21
N ALA A 424 24.67 -5.46 13.13
CA ALA A 424 25.74 -5.01 14.03
C ALA A 424 26.42 -6.13 14.87
N ASP A 425 25.68 -7.15 15.32
CA ASP A 425 26.24 -8.22 16.15
C ASP A 425 26.73 -9.44 15.34
N GLN A 426 26.10 -9.73 14.20
CA GLN A 426 26.28 -10.96 13.41
C GLN A 426 27.12 -10.75 12.14
N GLY A 427 27.36 -9.50 11.74
CA GLY A 427 28.07 -9.12 10.52
C GLY A 427 29.56 -8.79 10.72
N ASN A 428 30.08 -8.82 11.95
CA ASN A 428 31.43 -8.34 12.27
C ASN A 428 32.54 -9.07 11.49
N THR A 429 32.46 -10.39 11.35
CA THR A 429 33.44 -11.16 10.56
C THR A 429 33.44 -10.71 9.09
N ALA A 430 32.27 -10.65 8.46
CA ALA A 430 32.14 -10.20 7.08
C ALA A 430 32.59 -8.73 6.89
N ALA A 431 32.27 -7.85 7.84
CA ALA A 431 32.70 -6.45 7.82
C ALA A 431 34.23 -6.32 7.91
N MET A 432 34.88 -7.11 8.78
CA MET A 432 36.34 -7.17 8.88
C MET A 432 36.98 -7.68 7.57
N MET A 433 36.41 -8.72 6.94
CA MET A 433 36.88 -9.22 5.64
C MET A 433 36.79 -8.14 4.54
N LEU A 434 35.66 -7.44 4.46
CA LEU A 434 35.48 -6.34 3.50
C LEU A 434 36.46 -5.18 3.77
N SER A 435 36.78 -4.88 5.03
CA SER A 435 37.78 -3.86 5.40
C SER A 435 39.22 -4.25 5.04
N ALA A 436 39.57 -5.53 5.13
CA ALA A 436 40.81 -6.06 4.54
C ALA A 436 40.79 -6.07 3.01
N GLY A 437 39.62 -5.78 2.41
CA GLY A 437 39.31 -5.76 0.99
C GLY A 437 39.32 -7.11 0.30
N PHE A 438 38.91 -8.16 1.02
CA PHE A 438 38.32 -9.33 0.39
C PHE A 438 37.03 -8.92 -0.33
N LYS A 439 36.77 -9.52 -1.50
CA LYS A 439 35.59 -9.21 -2.31
C LYS A 439 34.61 -10.39 -2.31
N PRO A 440 33.29 -10.13 -2.32
CA PRO A 440 32.27 -11.19 -2.38
C PRO A 440 32.43 -12.13 -3.58
N GLN A 441 32.96 -11.65 -4.72
CA GLN A 441 33.18 -12.48 -5.90
C GLN A 441 34.39 -13.39 -5.80
N SER A 442 35.40 -12.99 -5.03
CA SER A 442 36.67 -13.70 -4.93
C SER A 442 36.77 -14.57 -3.69
N GLU A 443 36.04 -14.26 -2.60
CA GLU A 443 36.14 -15.01 -1.36
C GLU A 443 34.85 -15.81 -1.10
N PRO A 444 34.86 -17.15 -1.30
CA PRO A 444 33.66 -17.98 -1.19
C PRO A 444 33.04 -17.99 0.20
N HIS A 445 33.84 -17.88 1.28
CA HIS A 445 33.29 -17.83 2.64
C HIS A 445 32.53 -16.52 2.89
N LEU A 446 33.07 -15.39 2.42
CA LEU A 446 32.41 -14.08 2.46
C LEU A 446 31.11 -14.10 1.65
N LYS A 447 31.15 -14.64 0.43
CA LYS A 447 29.96 -14.80 -0.41
C LYS A 447 28.89 -15.64 0.28
N GLY A 448 29.28 -16.77 0.89
CA GLY A 448 28.39 -17.64 1.64
C GLY A 448 27.69 -16.90 2.80
N MET A 449 28.45 -16.16 3.61
CA MET A 449 27.88 -15.35 4.69
C MET A 449 26.91 -14.27 4.18
N LEU A 450 27.32 -13.51 3.16
CA LEU A 450 26.49 -12.44 2.58
C LEU A 450 25.20 -12.98 1.97
N SER A 451 25.27 -14.12 1.26
CA SER A 451 24.08 -14.80 0.73
C SER A 451 23.13 -15.24 1.85
N CYS A 452 23.66 -15.71 2.99
CA CYS A 452 22.82 -16.08 4.13
C CYS A 452 22.10 -14.88 4.74
N ILE A 453 22.83 -13.78 4.93
CA ILE A 453 22.27 -12.53 5.43
C ILE A 453 21.21 -12.00 4.46
N ARG A 454 21.50 -12.02 3.15
CA ARG A 454 20.57 -11.64 2.08
C ARG A 454 19.26 -12.43 2.17
N SER A 455 19.35 -13.75 2.15
CA SER A 455 18.18 -14.65 2.21
C SER A 455 17.37 -14.42 3.48
N SER A 456 18.02 -14.18 4.61
CA SER A 456 17.30 -13.90 5.86
C SER A 456 16.58 -12.55 5.83
N GLN A 457 17.19 -11.51 5.28
CA GLN A 457 16.56 -10.18 5.17
C GLN A 457 15.39 -10.21 4.18
N LEU A 458 15.53 -10.92 3.06
CA LEU A 458 14.42 -11.18 2.13
C LEU A 458 13.30 -11.99 2.80
N GLY A 459 13.65 -13.00 3.61
CA GLY A 459 12.70 -13.76 4.42
C GLY A 459 11.92 -12.88 5.41
N ASP A 460 12.61 -11.97 6.10
CA ASP A 460 12.00 -11.01 7.04
C ASP A 460 11.07 -10.01 6.32
N LEU A 461 11.44 -9.56 5.13
CA LEU A 461 10.56 -8.77 4.25
C LEU A 461 9.32 -9.60 3.83
N LEU A 462 9.52 -10.85 3.42
CA LEU A 462 8.44 -11.71 2.92
C LEU A 462 7.48 -12.17 4.03
N GLU A 463 7.95 -12.40 5.26
CA GLU A 463 7.13 -12.89 6.38
C GLU A 463 6.50 -11.76 7.20
N LYS A 464 7.19 -10.62 7.32
CA LYS A 464 6.83 -9.57 8.29
C LYS A 464 6.80 -8.17 7.71
N ALA A 465 7.07 -8.00 6.41
CA ALA A 465 7.19 -6.69 5.75
C ALA A 465 8.13 -5.74 6.53
N ARG A 466 9.25 -6.28 7.03
CA ARG A 466 10.25 -5.51 7.81
C ARG A 466 11.08 -4.60 6.89
N ILE A 467 10.51 -3.46 6.54
CA ILE A 467 11.18 -2.44 5.73
C ILE A 467 12.07 -1.59 6.61
N PHE A 468 13.33 -1.45 6.23
CA PHE A 468 14.27 -0.59 6.95
C PHE A 468 13.96 0.90 6.76
N VAL A 469 13.89 1.65 7.87
CA VAL A 469 13.66 3.11 7.87
C VAL A 469 14.92 3.81 8.39
N PRO A 470 15.76 4.40 7.51
CA PRO A 470 17.03 5.00 7.92
C PRO A 470 16.88 6.10 8.99
N LEU A 471 15.86 6.96 8.81
CA LEU A 471 15.50 8.05 9.72
C LEU A 471 14.41 7.61 10.72
N GLY A 472 14.59 6.45 11.34
CA GLY A 472 13.73 5.93 12.40
C GLY A 472 14.49 5.13 13.44
N ARG A 473 14.05 5.16 14.70
CA ARG A 473 14.67 4.47 15.84
C ARG A 473 13.62 3.89 16.77
N TRP A 474 14.00 2.83 17.49
CA TRP A 474 13.26 2.34 18.65
C TRP A 474 13.89 2.97 19.89
N LEU A 475 13.11 3.76 20.63
CA LEU A 475 13.58 4.52 21.78
C LEU A 475 12.74 4.18 23.01
N MET A 476 13.39 4.10 24.17
CA MET A 476 12.68 3.96 25.45
C MET A 476 12.01 5.27 25.82
N GLY A 477 10.73 5.22 26.17
CA GLY A 477 10.02 6.38 26.70
C GLY A 477 10.46 6.69 28.12
N CYS A 478 10.76 7.96 28.41
CA CYS A 478 10.98 8.44 29.77
C CYS A 478 10.23 9.75 30.02
N LEU A 479 10.05 10.09 31.29
CA LEU A 479 9.47 11.35 31.74
C LEU A 479 10.59 12.34 32.05
N ASP A 480 10.34 13.62 31.83
CA ASP A 480 11.20 14.69 32.35
C ASP A 480 11.02 14.82 33.87
N GLU A 481 11.96 14.26 34.67
CA GLU A 481 11.80 14.17 36.12
C GLU A 481 12.46 15.32 36.92
N VAL A 482 13.79 15.56 36.86
CA VAL A 482 14.42 16.59 37.71
C VAL A 482 15.90 16.86 37.36
N GLY A 483 16.17 17.88 36.54
CA GLY A 483 17.53 18.19 36.07
C GLY A 483 18.56 18.46 37.18
N ILE A 484 19.47 17.50 37.45
CA ILE A 484 20.83 17.62 38.02
C ILE A 484 21.48 16.20 38.05
N LEU A 485 22.48 15.94 37.19
CA LEU A 485 23.84 15.42 37.50
C LEU A 485 24.56 14.75 36.31
N GLU A 486 25.86 15.08 36.31
CA GLU A 486 27.08 14.70 35.57
C GLU A 486 27.05 13.97 34.21
N GLN A 487 27.80 14.59 33.29
CA GLN A 487 27.86 14.30 31.86
C GLN A 487 29.05 13.39 31.55
N GLU A 488 28.80 12.13 31.21
CA GLU A 488 29.79 11.34 30.49
C GLU A 488 29.84 11.79 29.02
N THR A 489 31.00 12.27 28.58
CA THR A 489 31.27 12.69 27.21
C THR A 489 31.51 11.49 26.30
N LYS A 490 30.44 10.97 25.67
CA LYS A 490 30.58 10.22 24.41
C LYS A 490 30.36 11.15 23.21
N LYS A 491 31.27 11.09 22.24
CA LYS A 491 31.27 11.90 21.02
C LYS A 491 30.17 11.39 20.07
N ASN A 492 29.41 12.34 19.48
CA ASN A 492 28.26 12.20 18.56
C ASN A 492 26.86 11.98 19.18
N LYS A 493 26.35 12.99 19.91
CA LYS A 493 24.91 13.09 20.22
C LYS A 493 24.20 13.89 19.10
N GLN A 494 23.10 13.37 18.57
CA GLN A 494 22.25 14.08 17.61
C GLN A 494 20.89 14.38 18.27
N VAL A 495 20.53 15.66 18.39
CA VAL A 495 19.20 16.07 18.84
C VAL A 495 18.28 16.13 17.62
N ILE A 496 17.14 15.43 17.70
CA ILE A 496 16.12 15.43 16.66
C ILE A 496 15.10 16.53 16.97
N THR A 497 14.84 17.41 15.99
CA THR A 497 13.87 18.50 16.11
C THR A 497 12.90 18.48 14.92
N GLY A 498 11.71 19.05 15.12
CA GLY A 498 10.67 19.15 14.10
C GLY A 498 9.58 18.07 14.21
N THR A 499 8.78 17.91 13.17
CA THR A 499 7.64 16.98 13.18
C THR A 499 8.13 15.52 13.17
N VAL A 500 7.63 14.72 14.10
CA VAL A 500 7.96 13.29 14.24
C VAL A 500 6.69 12.43 14.31
N VAL A 501 6.79 11.19 13.85
CA VAL A 501 5.77 10.15 14.06
C VAL A 501 6.25 9.24 15.17
N ILE A 502 5.37 8.96 16.13
CA ILE A 502 5.58 7.96 17.18
C ILE A 502 4.50 6.88 17.09
N ALA A 503 4.88 5.63 17.33
CA ALA A 503 3.96 4.51 17.44
C ALA A 503 4.51 3.44 18.40
N LYS A 504 3.60 2.74 19.09
CA LYS A 504 3.92 1.59 19.94
C LYS A 504 3.32 0.33 19.32
N ASN A 505 4.04 -0.78 19.40
CA ASN A 505 3.51 -2.08 19.01
C ASN A 505 2.77 -2.75 20.18
N PRO A 506 1.61 -3.39 19.95
CA PRO A 506 0.88 -3.46 18.68
C PRO A 506 0.09 -2.18 18.37
N CYS A 507 0.21 -1.67 17.14
CA CYS A 507 -0.53 -0.49 16.67
C CYS A 507 -1.76 -0.95 15.88
N LEU A 508 -2.96 -0.86 16.47
CA LEU A 508 -4.20 -1.35 15.85
C LEU A 508 -5.17 -0.22 15.56
N HIS A 509 -5.38 0.67 16.54
CA HIS A 509 -6.29 1.78 16.39
C HIS A 509 -5.63 2.91 15.56
N PRO A 510 -6.34 3.58 14.63
CA PRO A 510 -5.76 4.67 13.84
C PRO A 510 -5.15 5.80 14.68
N GLY A 511 -5.66 6.01 15.89
CA GLY A 511 -5.17 6.99 16.86
C GLY A 511 -3.88 6.61 17.61
N ASP A 512 -3.41 5.36 17.48
CA ASP A 512 -2.18 4.87 18.13
C ASP A 512 -0.91 5.46 17.53
N VAL A 513 -0.99 5.86 16.25
CA VAL A 513 0.06 6.61 15.58
C VAL A 513 -0.11 8.08 15.95
N ARG A 514 0.86 8.64 16.66
CA ARG A 514 0.86 10.06 17.06
C ARG A 514 1.85 10.84 16.21
N ILE A 515 1.41 11.98 15.71
CA ILE A 515 2.26 12.98 15.07
C ILE A 515 2.49 14.07 16.11
N LEU A 516 3.74 14.23 16.52
CA LEU A 516 4.16 15.17 17.56
C LEU A 516 5.24 16.11 17.03
N GLU A 517 5.56 17.14 17.80
CA GLU A 517 6.66 18.06 17.52
C GLU A 517 7.80 17.81 18.51
N ALA A 518 8.94 17.37 17.99
CA ALA A 518 10.16 17.21 18.75
C ALA A 518 10.84 18.57 18.93
N VAL A 519 11.04 18.95 20.19
CA VAL A 519 11.61 20.25 20.58
C VAL A 519 12.92 20.02 21.32
N ASP A 520 13.92 20.83 21.00
CA ASP A 520 15.19 20.82 21.71
C ASP A 520 15.06 21.60 23.03
N ILE A 521 15.38 20.94 24.15
CA ILE A 521 15.41 21.52 25.48
C ILE A 521 16.83 21.28 26.03
N PRO A 522 17.70 22.31 26.07
CA PRO A 522 19.10 22.17 26.50
C PRO A 522 19.28 21.51 27.87
N GLU A 523 18.35 21.76 28.80
CA GLU A 523 18.36 21.21 30.14
C GLU A 523 18.26 19.66 30.15
N LEU A 524 17.72 19.05 29.09
CA LEU A 524 17.51 17.61 28.95
C LEU A 524 18.61 16.88 28.16
N HIS A 525 19.67 17.57 27.72
CA HIS A 525 20.78 16.97 26.94
C HIS A 525 21.57 15.87 27.67
N HIS A 526 21.36 15.76 28.99
CA HIS A 526 21.88 14.68 29.80
C HIS A 526 21.16 13.35 29.53
N LEU A 527 19.90 13.38 29.09
CA LEU A 527 19.15 12.24 28.61
C LEU A 527 19.51 11.97 27.15
N PHE A 528 19.96 10.74 26.85
CA PHE A 528 20.32 10.30 25.49
C PHE A 528 19.82 8.87 25.27
N ASP A 529 19.67 8.48 24.00
CA ASP A 529 19.11 7.20 23.57
C ASP A 529 17.68 6.92 24.09
N CYS A 530 16.90 7.97 24.35
CA CYS A 530 15.54 7.89 24.85
C CYS A 530 14.61 8.96 24.25
N LEU A 531 13.31 8.73 24.36
CA LEU A 531 12.25 9.67 24.00
C LEU A 531 11.68 10.28 25.28
N VAL A 532 11.81 11.60 25.45
CA VAL A 532 11.31 12.30 26.64
C VAL A 532 9.90 12.85 26.39
N PHE A 533 8.94 12.43 27.20
CA PHE A 533 7.56 12.92 27.14
C PHE A 533 7.31 14.08 28.11
N PRO A 534 6.44 15.05 27.76
CA PRO A 534 6.08 16.12 28.66
C PRO A 534 5.24 15.61 29.84
N GLN A 535 5.51 16.13 31.04
CA GLN A 535 4.71 15.86 32.24
C GLN A 535 3.31 16.52 32.19
N LYS A 536 3.15 17.59 31.41
CA LYS A 536 1.93 18.40 31.35
C LYS A 536 1.13 18.07 30.09
N GLY A 537 -0.20 18.05 30.22
CA GLY A 537 -1.14 17.80 29.13
C GLY A 537 -2.49 17.33 29.67
N GLU A 538 -3.50 17.27 28.81
CA GLU A 538 -4.82 16.72 29.17
C GLU A 538 -4.78 15.19 29.33
N ARG A 539 -3.94 14.52 28.52
CA ARG A 539 -3.71 13.07 28.54
C ARG A 539 -2.23 12.79 28.27
N PRO A 540 -1.60 11.83 28.97
CA PRO A 540 -0.21 11.45 28.69
C PRO A 540 -0.06 10.90 27.28
N HIS A 541 0.90 11.41 26.50
CA HIS A 541 1.14 10.95 25.11
C HIS A 541 1.51 9.46 25.02
N ALA A 542 2.22 8.93 26.03
CA ALA A 542 2.46 7.48 26.16
C ALA A 542 1.13 6.69 26.14
N ASN A 543 0.15 7.11 26.93
CA ASN A 543 -1.15 6.47 27.00
C ASN A 543 -1.98 6.65 25.72
N GLU A 544 -1.79 7.74 24.98
CA GLU A 544 -2.45 7.93 23.68
C GLU A 544 -1.94 6.94 22.61
N ALA A 545 -0.73 6.42 22.75
CA ALA A 545 -0.13 5.46 21.85
C ALA A 545 -0.35 4.03 22.35
N SER A 546 -1.44 3.37 21.93
CA SER A 546 -1.75 1.98 22.33
C SER A 546 -1.83 1.74 23.85
N GLY A 547 -2.23 2.74 24.63
CA GLY A 547 -2.37 2.60 26.09
C GLY A 547 -1.05 2.40 26.83
N SER A 548 0.08 2.82 26.24
CA SER A 548 1.42 2.64 26.79
C SER A 548 1.62 3.33 28.14
N ASP A 549 2.60 2.82 28.90
CA ASP A 549 3.15 3.48 30.07
C ASP A 549 4.67 3.72 29.87
N LEU A 550 5.39 4.01 30.95
CA LEU A 550 6.82 4.32 30.95
C LEU A 550 7.60 3.36 31.86
N ASP A 551 7.19 2.08 31.92
CA ASP A 551 7.85 1.05 32.74
C ASP A 551 8.99 0.30 32.02
N GLY A 552 9.30 0.70 30.78
CA GLY A 552 10.23 0.03 29.87
C GLY A 552 9.75 -0.03 28.42
N ASP A 553 8.59 0.54 28.11
CA ASP A 553 8.02 0.59 26.77
C ASP A 553 8.94 1.25 25.72
N LEU A 554 9.07 0.58 24.58
CA LEU A 554 9.81 1.06 23.41
C LEU A 554 8.87 1.63 22.35
N TYR A 555 9.20 2.80 21.86
CA TYR A 555 8.45 3.53 20.85
C TYR A 555 9.24 3.56 19.54
N PHE A 556 8.55 3.27 18.43
CA PHE A 556 9.07 3.58 17.11
C PHE A 556 8.92 5.08 16.88
N VAL A 557 10.03 5.77 16.62
CA VAL A 557 10.08 7.20 16.34
C VAL A 557 10.72 7.42 14.98
N THR A 558 10.07 8.15 14.09
CA THR A 558 10.65 8.53 12.78
C THR A 558 10.42 9.99 12.46
N TRP A 559 11.42 10.61 11.84
CA TRP A 559 11.39 11.97 11.30
C TRP A 559 11.54 11.98 9.78
N GLU A 560 11.26 10.84 9.14
CA GLU A 560 11.24 10.70 7.69
C GLU A 560 10.05 11.47 7.10
N GLY A 561 10.33 12.51 6.31
CA GLY A 561 9.30 13.39 5.75
C GLY A 561 8.25 12.65 4.91
N ASN A 562 8.65 11.56 4.23
CA ASN A 562 7.75 10.75 3.41
C ASN A 562 6.81 9.86 4.23
N LEU A 563 7.11 9.60 5.50
CA LEU A 563 6.29 8.82 6.42
C LEU A 563 5.41 9.68 7.33
N ILE A 564 5.54 11.01 7.26
CA ILE A 564 4.68 11.95 7.96
C ILE A 564 3.47 12.28 7.07
N PRO A 565 2.23 12.01 7.51
CA PRO A 565 1.04 12.40 6.77
C PRO A 565 1.02 13.90 6.45
N PRO A 566 0.59 14.33 5.25
CA PRO A 566 0.60 15.74 4.85
C PRO A 566 -0.16 16.69 5.80
N GLU A 567 -1.20 16.19 6.47
CA GLU A 567 -1.99 16.97 7.43
C GLU A 567 -1.24 17.25 8.74
N LYS A 568 -0.18 16.50 9.05
CA LYS A 568 0.60 16.56 10.29
C LYS A 568 -0.28 16.52 11.56
N ARG A 569 -1.38 15.76 11.51
CA ARG A 569 -2.35 15.64 12.59
C ARG A 569 -2.59 14.18 12.97
N SER A 570 -2.60 13.93 14.27
CA SER A 570 -2.97 12.64 14.84
C SER A 570 -4.48 12.43 14.79
N TRP A 571 -4.90 11.17 14.65
CA TRP A 571 -6.29 10.78 14.89
C TRP A 571 -6.61 10.83 16.39
N ILE A 572 -7.90 10.82 16.73
CA ILE A 572 -8.34 10.77 18.13
C ILE A 572 -7.90 9.41 18.71
N PRO A 573 -7.16 9.38 19.82
CA PRO A 573 -6.72 8.12 20.43
C PRO A 573 -7.90 7.37 21.05
N MET A 574 -7.81 6.04 21.08
CA MET A 574 -8.82 5.19 21.75
C MET A 574 -8.81 5.44 23.26
N ASP A 575 -9.92 5.19 23.93
CA ASP A 575 -9.95 5.16 25.39
C ASP A 575 -9.30 3.86 25.88
N TYR A 576 -8.20 4.02 26.62
CA TYR A 576 -7.42 2.91 27.21
C TYR A 576 -7.65 2.82 28.72
N THR A 577 -8.79 3.30 29.22
CA THR A 577 -9.11 3.22 30.64
C THR A 577 -9.15 1.73 31.09
N PRO A 578 -8.33 1.34 32.09
CA PRO A 578 -8.25 -0.06 32.52
C PRO A 578 -9.57 -0.58 33.09
N ALA A 579 -9.84 -1.87 32.89
CA ALA A 579 -10.96 -2.54 33.54
C ALA A 579 -10.72 -2.71 35.05
N GLU A 580 -11.80 -2.76 35.85
CA GLU A 580 -11.71 -2.95 37.30
C GLU A 580 -10.96 -4.24 37.68
N VAL A 581 -9.97 -4.12 38.56
CA VAL A 581 -9.14 -5.24 39.01
C VAL A 581 -9.94 -6.11 39.99
N LYS A 582 -10.11 -7.39 39.64
CA LYS A 582 -10.73 -8.38 40.54
C LYS A 582 -9.68 -8.94 41.51
N GLN A 583 -9.85 -8.69 42.81
CA GLN A 583 -9.03 -9.32 43.85
C GLN A 583 -9.43 -10.80 44.02
N LEU A 584 -8.46 -11.71 43.92
CA LEU A 584 -8.68 -13.16 44.01
C LEU A 584 -7.89 -13.79 45.18
N PRO A 585 -8.49 -14.71 45.97
CA PRO A 585 -7.78 -15.47 47.01
C PRO A 585 -6.75 -16.46 46.43
N ARG A 586 -5.79 -16.92 47.26
CA ARG A 586 -4.70 -17.83 46.84
C ARG A 586 -5.15 -19.14 46.19
N GLN A 587 -6.34 -19.64 46.54
CA GLN A 587 -6.89 -20.87 45.96
C GLN A 587 -7.24 -20.73 44.47
N ASP A 588 -7.51 -19.51 44.01
CA ASP A 588 -7.93 -19.21 42.63
C ASP A 588 -6.75 -19.09 41.66
N ILE A 589 -5.50 -19.21 42.15
CA ILE A 589 -4.29 -19.13 41.31
C ILE A 589 -4.25 -20.27 40.30
N ILE A 590 -4.58 -21.50 40.72
CA ILE A 590 -4.59 -22.68 39.82
C ILE A 590 -5.64 -22.51 38.73
N ASP A 591 -6.83 -22.03 39.11
CA ASP A 591 -7.92 -21.74 38.18
C ASP A 591 -7.57 -20.61 37.22
N PHE A 592 -6.91 -19.57 37.70
CA PHE A 592 -6.43 -18.45 36.89
C PHE A 592 -5.38 -18.91 35.87
N PHE A 593 -4.36 -19.66 36.29
CA PHE A 593 -3.36 -20.21 35.38
C PHE A 593 -3.97 -21.10 34.31
N SER A 594 -4.90 -21.99 34.70
CA SER A 594 -5.61 -22.86 33.77
C SER A 594 -6.44 -22.06 32.76
N LYS A 595 -7.16 -21.03 33.23
CA LYS A 595 -7.94 -20.13 32.36
C LYS A 595 -7.07 -19.28 31.45
N ASN A 596 -5.90 -18.82 31.91
CA ASN A 596 -4.98 -18.01 31.12
C ASN A 596 -4.42 -18.80 29.92
N ILE A 597 -3.94 -20.01 30.17
CA ILE A 597 -3.37 -20.88 29.12
C ILE A 597 -4.42 -21.21 28.05
N VAL A 598 -5.67 -21.46 28.44
CA VAL A 598 -6.74 -21.82 27.49
C VAL A 598 -7.26 -20.62 26.70
N ASN A 599 -7.19 -19.40 27.25
CA ASN A 599 -7.83 -18.22 26.67
C ASN A 599 -6.85 -17.21 26.05
N GLU A 600 -5.64 -17.64 25.69
CA GLU A 600 -4.68 -16.81 24.95
C GLU A 600 -5.19 -16.54 23.51
N ASN A 601 -5.97 -15.47 23.35
CA ASN A 601 -6.62 -15.11 22.09
C ASN A 601 -6.01 -13.87 21.41
N LEU A 602 -5.04 -13.19 22.04
CA LEU A 602 -4.49 -11.92 21.56
C LEU A 602 -3.97 -12.02 20.11
N GLY A 603 -3.12 -13.01 19.83
CA GLY A 603 -2.58 -13.20 18.46
C GLY A 603 -3.67 -13.48 17.41
N LYS A 604 -4.75 -14.17 17.79
CA LYS A 604 -5.89 -14.41 16.87
C LYS A 604 -6.67 -13.14 16.59
N ILE A 605 -6.84 -12.28 17.59
CA ILE A 605 -7.51 -10.97 17.46
C ILE A 605 -6.69 -10.06 16.55
N CYS A 606 -5.38 -9.94 16.77
CA CYS A 606 -4.50 -9.12 15.92
C CYS A 606 -4.47 -9.62 14.47
N ASN A 607 -4.40 -10.95 14.25
CA ASN A 607 -4.46 -11.50 12.89
C ASN A 607 -5.82 -11.22 12.23
N ALA A 608 -6.92 -11.33 12.98
CA ALA A 608 -8.24 -10.98 12.47
C ALA A 608 -8.31 -9.50 12.08
N HIS A 609 -7.72 -8.60 12.87
CA HIS A 609 -7.66 -7.17 12.57
C HIS A 609 -6.96 -6.91 11.24
N VAL A 610 -5.78 -7.51 11.02
CA VAL A 610 -5.04 -7.40 9.74
C VAL A 610 -5.91 -7.82 8.56
N VAL A 611 -6.63 -8.94 8.69
CA VAL A 611 -7.49 -9.46 7.62
C VAL A 611 -8.68 -8.53 7.31
N HIS A 612 -9.39 -8.04 8.33
CA HIS A 612 -10.52 -7.12 8.11
C HIS A 612 -10.06 -5.75 7.60
N ALA A 613 -8.90 -5.28 8.05
CA ALA A 613 -8.30 -4.04 7.56
C ALA A 613 -7.90 -4.17 6.07
N ASP A 614 -7.40 -5.32 5.65
CA ASP A 614 -7.05 -5.57 4.25
C ASP A 614 -8.29 -5.63 3.34
N MET A 615 -9.34 -6.36 3.77
CA MET A 615 -10.59 -6.49 3.00
C MET A 615 -11.39 -5.19 2.90
N SER A 616 -11.31 -4.31 3.90
CA SER A 616 -12.13 -3.10 3.95
C SER A 616 -11.56 -1.97 3.08
N GLU A 617 -12.44 -1.22 2.43
CA GLU A 617 -12.06 0.04 1.78
C GLU A 617 -11.66 1.13 2.80
N TYR A 618 -12.12 1.01 4.05
CA TYR A 618 -11.83 1.92 5.15
C TYR A 618 -10.60 1.51 5.97
N GLY A 619 -10.02 0.33 5.72
CA GLY A 619 -8.82 -0.12 6.41
C GLY A 619 -9.05 -0.31 7.92
N ALA A 620 -8.14 0.23 8.73
CA ALA A 620 -8.24 0.21 10.18
C ALA A 620 -9.38 1.09 10.76
N LEU A 621 -10.00 1.95 9.94
CA LEU A 621 -11.19 2.74 10.34
C LEU A 621 -12.49 1.95 10.24
N ASP A 622 -12.47 0.71 9.73
CA ASP A 622 -13.64 -0.15 9.69
C ASP A 622 -14.16 -0.46 11.10
N GLU A 623 -15.48 -0.52 11.27
CA GLU A 623 -16.11 -0.79 12.56
C GLU A 623 -15.63 -2.11 13.18
N LYS A 624 -15.40 -3.14 12.35
CA LYS A 624 -14.85 -4.42 12.83
C LYS A 624 -13.43 -4.28 13.35
N CYS A 625 -12.62 -3.46 12.71
CA CYS A 625 -11.23 -3.19 13.11
C CYS A 625 -11.20 -2.43 14.43
N LEU A 626 -12.04 -1.40 14.59
CA LEU A 626 -12.17 -0.65 15.84
C LEU A 626 -12.59 -1.57 17.01
N GLN A 627 -13.58 -2.45 16.80
CA GLN A 627 -13.99 -3.44 17.80
C GLN A 627 -12.86 -4.43 18.12
N LEU A 628 -12.09 -4.87 17.13
CA LEU A 628 -10.95 -5.77 17.35
C LEU A 628 -9.80 -5.09 18.10
N ALA A 629 -9.57 -3.79 17.87
CA ALA A 629 -8.57 -3.01 18.62
C ALA A 629 -8.95 -2.90 20.10
N GLU A 630 -10.23 -2.66 20.42
CA GLU A 630 -10.73 -2.64 21.79
C GLU A 630 -10.61 -4.02 22.47
N LEU A 631 -10.96 -5.10 21.76
CA LEU A 631 -10.80 -6.47 22.26
C LEU A 631 -9.33 -6.82 22.50
N ALA A 632 -8.42 -6.35 21.64
CA ALA A 632 -6.99 -6.56 21.81
C ALA A 632 -6.45 -5.85 23.05
N ALA A 633 -6.83 -4.59 23.28
CA ALA A 633 -6.45 -3.85 24.48
C ALA A 633 -6.91 -4.56 25.77
N HIS A 634 -8.17 -5.00 25.82
CA HIS A 634 -8.68 -5.80 26.94
C HIS A 634 -7.95 -7.15 27.11
N ALA A 635 -7.52 -7.77 26.01
CA ALA A 635 -6.83 -9.06 26.05
C ALA A 635 -5.39 -8.94 26.56
N VAL A 636 -4.71 -7.81 26.29
CA VAL A 636 -3.38 -7.51 26.86
C VAL A 636 -3.44 -7.38 28.37
N ASP A 637 -4.49 -6.75 28.89
CA ASP A 637 -4.71 -6.57 30.33
C ASP A 637 -5.36 -7.78 31.01
N PHE A 638 -5.64 -8.86 30.29
CA PHE A 638 -6.21 -10.08 30.87
C PHE A 638 -5.40 -10.61 32.08
N PRO A 639 -4.05 -10.69 32.02
CA PRO A 639 -3.28 -11.18 33.16
C PRO A 639 -3.39 -10.29 34.41
N LYS A 640 -3.67 -8.98 34.22
CA LYS A 640 -3.81 -7.99 35.31
C LYS A 640 -5.23 -7.94 35.87
N THR A 641 -6.24 -8.09 34.99
CA THR A 641 -7.66 -7.84 35.31
C THR A 641 -8.47 -9.12 35.54
N GLY A 642 -8.03 -10.25 34.97
CA GLY A 642 -8.75 -11.52 35.00
C GLY A 642 -9.99 -11.60 34.10
N LYS A 643 -10.23 -10.60 33.24
CA LYS A 643 -11.41 -10.52 32.37
C LYS A 643 -11.21 -11.26 31.04
N ILE A 644 -11.74 -12.48 30.93
CA ILE A 644 -11.59 -13.31 29.72
C ILE A 644 -12.16 -12.59 28.49
N VAL A 645 -11.35 -12.45 27.45
CA VAL A 645 -11.77 -11.90 26.17
C VAL A 645 -12.08 -13.01 25.18
N MET A 646 -13.31 -13.02 24.68
CA MET A 646 -13.77 -13.95 23.65
C MET A 646 -14.07 -13.19 22.37
N MET A 647 -13.38 -13.53 21.28
CA MET A 647 -13.65 -12.93 19.97
C MET A 647 -15.01 -13.43 19.43
N PRO A 648 -15.97 -12.50 19.17
CA PRO A 648 -17.26 -12.82 18.55
C PRO A 648 -17.10 -13.56 17.22
N HIS A 649 -18.03 -14.48 16.93
CA HIS A 649 -17.97 -15.29 15.70
C HIS A 649 -18.01 -14.43 14.42
N ALA A 650 -18.71 -13.28 14.46
CA ALA A 650 -18.79 -12.34 13.34
C ALA A 650 -17.46 -11.67 12.98
N LEU A 651 -16.54 -11.55 13.95
CA LEU A 651 -15.22 -10.95 13.75
C LEU A 651 -14.16 -11.98 13.34
N ARG A 652 -14.51 -13.28 13.24
CA ARG A 652 -13.58 -14.32 12.79
C ARG A 652 -13.46 -14.33 11.27
N PRO A 653 -12.25 -14.14 10.71
CA PRO A 653 -12.07 -14.23 9.27
C PRO A 653 -12.25 -15.67 8.76
N LYS A 654 -12.86 -15.78 7.58
CA LYS A 654 -13.04 -17.06 6.86
C LYS A 654 -11.99 -17.27 5.77
N LEU A 655 -11.55 -16.17 5.18
CA LEU A 655 -10.51 -16.08 4.17
C LEU A 655 -9.39 -15.18 4.70
N TYR A 656 -8.17 -15.42 4.26
CA TYR A 656 -6.96 -14.71 4.68
C TYR A 656 -6.26 -14.16 3.44
N PRO A 657 -5.56 -13.02 3.53
CA PRO A 657 -4.82 -12.51 2.40
C PRO A 657 -3.61 -13.41 2.09
N ASP A 658 -3.20 -13.43 0.84
CA ASP A 658 -2.10 -14.22 0.27
C ASP A 658 -0.79 -14.07 1.05
N PHE A 659 -0.47 -12.86 1.50
CA PHE A 659 0.74 -12.61 2.30
C PHE A 659 0.76 -13.29 3.67
N MET A 660 -0.37 -13.81 4.17
CA MET A 660 -0.43 -14.62 5.40
C MET A 660 -0.13 -16.12 5.16
N ARG A 661 0.14 -16.52 3.90
CA ARG A 661 0.56 -17.88 3.49
C ARG A 661 -0.32 -18.99 4.07
N LYS A 662 -1.64 -18.80 4.01
CA LYS A 662 -2.60 -19.88 4.24
C LYS A 662 -2.72 -20.73 2.98
N GLU A 663 -3.24 -21.93 3.15
CA GLU A 663 -3.56 -22.82 2.03
C GLU A 663 -4.42 -22.10 1.00
N ASP A 664 -4.24 -22.41 -0.30
CA ASP A 664 -4.87 -21.67 -1.40
C ASP A 664 -6.40 -21.56 -1.27
N PHE A 665 -7.07 -22.59 -0.72
CA PHE A 665 -8.52 -22.59 -0.51
C PHE A 665 -9.01 -21.65 0.62
N GLN A 666 -8.10 -21.18 1.48
CA GLN A 666 -8.36 -20.22 2.56
C GLN A 666 -7.76 -18.85 2.27
N SER A 667 -7.12 -18.67 1.11
CA SER A 667 -6.39 -17.46 0.75
C SER A 667 -7.13 -16.65 -0.33
N TYR A 668 -6.92 -15.33 -0.35
CA TYR A 668 -7.31 -14.44 -1.44
C TYR A 668 -6.16 -13.49 -1.78
N GLU A 669 -6.07 -13.05 -3.04
CA GLU A 669 -5.06 -12.08 -3.45
C GLU A 669 -5.40 -10.69 -2.89
N SER A 670 -4.53 -10.12 -2.06
CA SER A 670 -4.73 -8.77 -1.52
C SER A 670 -4.37 -7.70 -2.57
N GLU A 671 -5.28 -6.76 -2.82
CA GLU A 671 -5.08 -5.60 -3.69
C GLU A 671 -4.36 -4.43 -2.97
N LYS A 672 -4.14 -4.56 -1.65
CA LYS A 672 -3.52 -3.53 -0.82
C LYS A 672 -2.00 -3.63 -0.86
N ILE A 673 -1.35 -2.62 -0.27
CA ILE A 673 0.12 -2.49 -0.30
C ILE A 673 0.83 -3.72 0.25
N LEU A 674 0.36 -4.35 1.33
CA LEU A 674 1.00 -5.54 1.89
C LEU A 674 0.99 -6.73 0.93
N GLY A 675 -0.13 -6.96 0.22
CA GLY A 675 -0.21 -8.00 -0.82
C GLY A 675 0.74 -7.73 -1.97
N LYS A 676 0.77 -6.49 -2.47
CA LYS A 676 1.68 -6.08 -3.56
C LYS A 676 3.15 -6.25 -3.18
N LEU A 677 3.53 -5.77 -1.98
CA LEU A 677 4.89 -5.90 -1.46
C LEU A 677 5.30 -7.37 -1.29
N TYR A 678 4.40 -8.20 -0.78
CA TYR A 678 4.62 -9.64 -0.64
C TYR A 678 4.89 -10.31 -1.99
N ARG A 679 3.99 -10.13 -2.96
CA ARG A 679 4.13 -10.75 -4.29
C ARG A 679 5.41 -10.32 -4.99
N ARG A 680 5.79 -9.05 -4.86
CA ARG A 680 7.06 -8.55 -5.41
C ARG A 680 8.28 -9.29 -4.87
N ILE A 681 8.30 -9.65 -3.59
CA ILE A 681 9.41 -10.42 -3.00
C ILE A 681 9.32 -11.89 -3.42
N VAL A 682 8.11 -12.45 -3.58
CA VAL A 682 7.93 -13.79 -4.15
C VAL A 682 8.54 -13.86 -5.54
N ASP A 683 8.26 -12.87 -6.40
CA ASP A 683 8.83 -12.79 -7.75
C ASP A 683 10.35 -12.65 -7.71
N ALA A 684 10.88 -11.73 -6.89
CA ALA A 684 12.32 -11.54 -6.73
C ALA A 684 13.03 -12.79 -6.17
N SER A 685 12.38 -13.56 -5.31
CA SER A 685 12.93 -14.81 -4.76
C SER A 685 12.86 -15.95 -5.78
N ASN A 686 11.80 -15.99 -6.59
CA ASN A 686 11.60 -17.03 -7.60
C ASN A 686 12.57 -16.89 -8.78
N GLU A 687 12.88 -15.66 -9.22
CA GLU A 687 13.88 -15.36 -10.25
C GLU A 687 15.27 -15.93 -9.91
N GLU A 688 15.60 -16.05 -8.63
CA GLU A 688 16.92 -16.53 -8.17
C GLU A 688 17.00 -18.05 -7.93
N THR A 689 15.87 -18.75 -7.83
CA THR A 689 15.83 -20.23 -7.66
C THR A 689 16.44 -21.01 -8.84
N VAL A 690 16.80 -20.32 -9.92
CA VAL A 690 17.49 -20.89 -11.09
C VAL A 690 19.02 -20.84 -10.94
N SER A 691 19.56 -20.20 -9.89
CA SER A 691 20.97 -20.35 -9.56
C SER A 691 21.17 -21.62 -8.75
N PRO A 692 21.81 -22.67 -9.31
CA PRO A 692 22.11 -23.87 -8.54
C PRO A 692 22.93 -23.46 -7.32
N GLU A 693 22.60 -24.11 -6.21
CA GLU A 693 23.21 -23.98 -4.89
C GLU A 693 24.67 -23.52 -4.99
N LEU A 694 25.00 -22.51 -4.18
CA LEU A 694 26.31 -21.87 -4.00
C LEU A 694 27.36 -22.84 -3.44
N THR A 695 27.42 -24.05 -3.97
CA THR A 695 28.49 -25.00 -3.80
C THR A 695 29.66 -24.45 -4.61
N CYS A 696 30.65 -23.89 -3.92
CA CYS A 696 31.94 -23.64 -4.53
C CYS A 696 32.43 -24.97 -5.10
N ARG A 697 32.45 -25.09 -6.43
CA ARG A 697 32.99 -26.29 -7.07
C ARG A 697 34.46 -26.38 -6.68
N LEU A 698 34.86 -27.60 -6.39
CA LEU A 698 36.15 -27.98 -5.83
C LEU A 698 37.35 -27.51 -6.66
N GLU A 699 37.13 -27.28 -7.95
CA GLU A 699 38.14 -26.93 -8.95
C GLU A 699 38.40 -25.42 -9.05
N ASP A 700 37.58 -24.58 -8.39
CA ASP A 700 37.60 -23.12 -8.51
C ASP A 700 37.91 -22.40 -7.18
N LEU A 701 38.37 -23.11 -6.14
CA LEU A 701 38.62 -22.48 -4.83
C LEU A 701 39.82 -21.50 -4.92
N PRO A 702 39.60 -20.19 -4.75
CA PRO A 702 40.65 -19.20 -4.91
C PRO A 702 41.58 -19.23 -3.70
N TYR A 703 42.89 -19.27 -3.97
CA TYR A 703 43.92 -19.28 -2.96
C TYR A 703 44.74 -17.99 -3.01
N ASP A 704 44.80 -17.28 -1.88
CA ASP A 704 45.46 -15.99 -1.76
C ASP A 704 46.89 -16.16 -1.23
N THR A 705 47.87 -16.04 -2.13
CA THR A 705 49.30 -16.18 -1.78
C THR A 705 49.80 -15.06 -0.88
N ASP A 706 49.11 -13.91 -0.81
CA ASP A 706 49.52 -12.81 0.07
C ASP A 706 49.34 -13.15 1.55
N LEU A 707 48.56 -14.19 1.86
CA LEU A 707 48.35 -14.67 3.22
C LEU A 707 49.42 -15.69 3.66
N GLU A 708 50.39 -16.01 2.81
CA GLU A 708 51.51 -16.88 3.17
C GLU A 708 52.62 -16.12 3.92
N ILE A 709 52.97 -16.62 5.10
CA ILE A 709 54.06 -16.06 5.90
C ILE A 709 55.16 -17.09 6.10
N ALA A 710 56.41 -16.65 5.96
CA ALA A 710 57.59 -17.45 6.24
C ALA A 710 57.57 -17.95 7.70
N GLY A 711 57.73 -19.27 7.90
CA GLY A 711 57.63 -19.92 9.21
C GLY A 711 56.23 -20.45 9.56
N ALA A 712 55.22 -20.30 8.69
CA ALA A 712 53.94 -20.98 8.86
C ALA A 712 54.05 -22.51 8.75
N ALA A 713 55.04 -23.02 8.00
CA ALA A 713 55.31 -24.44 7.80
C ALA A 713 55.44 -25.23 9.12
N ASP A 714 55.98 -24.61 10.16
CA ASP A 714 56.20 -25.22 11.48
C ASP A 714 54.87 -25.57 12.18
N PHE A 715 53.78 -24.87 11.84
CA PHE A 715 52.46 -25.02 12.45
C PHE A 715 51.48 -25.84 11.58
N MET A 716 51.87 -26.25 10.38
CA MET A 716 50.96 -26.86 9.40
C MET A 716 50.37 -28.20 9.88
N VAL A 717 51.17 -29.02 10.57
CA VAL A 717 50.72 -30.33 11.04
C VAL A 717 49.69 -30.18 12.16
N GLU A 718 49.95 -29.29 13.11
CA GLU A 718 49.01 -28.96 14.20
C GLU A 718 47.73 -28.32 13.63
N ALA A 719 47.86 -27.35 12.72
CA ALA A 719 46.74 -26.70 12.05
C ALA A 719 45.84 -27.69 11.31
N TRP A 720 46.42 -28.69 10.64
CA TRP A 720 45.66 -29.74 9.96
C TRP A 720 44.85 -30.61 10.94
N GLN A 721 45.45 -31.00 12.07
CA GLN A 721 44.74 -31.76 13.10
C GLN A 721 43.58 -30.97 13.70
N CYS A 722 43.79 -29.68 14.00
CA CYS A 722 42.75 -28.79 14.46
C CYS A 722 41.63 -28.64 13.42
N LYS A 723 41.97 -28.49 12.13
CA LYS A 723 40.99 -28.41 11.05
C LYS A 723 40.12 -29.67 10.99
N CYS A 724 40.73 -30.86 10.99
CA CYS A 724 39.96 -32.11 10.94
C CYS A 724 39.03 -32.26 12.15
N SER A 725 39.48 -31.87 13.35
CA SER A 725 38.64 -31.86 14.56
C SER A 725 37.48 -30.88 14.45
N TYR A 726 37.75 -29.65 14.00
CA TYR A 726 36.74 -28.63 13.80
C TYR A 726 35.68 -29.04 12.78
N ASP A 727 36.12 -29.50 11.59
CA ASP A 727 35.23 -29.94 10.51
C ASP A 727 34.34 -31.11 10.97
N GLY A 728 34.88 -32.04 11.78
CA GLY A 728 34.11 -33.13 12.38
C GLY A 728 33.03 -32.64 13.35
N GLN A 729 33.39 -31.72 14.26
CA GLN A 729 32.44 -31.15 15.23
C GLN A 729 31.37 -30.29 14.54
N LEU A 730 31.74 -29.48 13.55
CA LEU A 730 30.81 -28.64 12.81
C LEU A 730 29.84 -29.47 11.97
N ASN A 731 30.31 -30.51 11.27
CA ASN A 731 29.43 -31.43 10.54
C ASN A 731 28.47 -32.17 11.48
N ALA A 732 28.92 -32.58 12.67
CA ALA A 732 28.05 -33.17 13.67
C ALA A 732 26.93 -32.20 14.11
N LEU A 733 27.25 -30.91 14.28
CA LEU A 733 26.26 -29.87 14.59
C LEU A 733 25.27 -29.67 13.44
N LEU A 734 25.75 -29.54 12.20
CA LEU A 734 24.89 -29.40 11.01
C LEU A 734 23.94 -30.60 10.88
N GLY A 735 24.45 -31.82 11.03
CA GLY A 735 23.66 -33.05 10.99
C GLY A 735 22.65 -33.16 12.14
N GLN A 736 23.04 -32.82 13.37
CA GLN A 736 22.16 -32.89 14.55
C GLN A 736 20.95 -31.96 14.44
N TYR A 737 21.15 -30.75 13.92
CA TYR A 737 20.10 -29.73 13.81
C TYR A 737 19.44 -29.69 12.42
N ALA A 738 19.85 -30.56 11.50
CA ALA A 738 19.41 -30.62 10.10
C ALA A 738 19.52 -29.26 9.39
N VAL A 739 20.69 -28.62 9.52
CA VAL A 739 21.01 -27.35 8.85
C VAL A 739 21.78 -27.64 7.57
N SER A 740 21.38 -26.97 6.48
CA SER A 740 21.87 -27.27 5.13
C SER A 740 23.23 -26.67 4.80
N SER A 741 23.63 -25.56 5.43
CA SER A 741 24.85 -24.83 5.07
C SER A 741 25.65 -24.30 6.26
N GLU A 742 26.97 -24.19 6.08
CA GLU A 742 27.88 -23.60 7.05
C GLU A 742 27.54 -22.13 7.33
N GLY A 743 27.25 -21.35 6.27
CA GLY A 743 26.97 -19.92 6.39
C GLY A 743 25.79 -19.58 7.30
N GLU A 744 24.76 -20.45 7.35
CA GLU A 744 23.61 -20.29 8.25
C GLU A 744 24.02 -20.31 9.72
N VAL A 745 24.93 -21.21 10.09
CA VAL A 745 25.42 -21.36 11.48
C VAL A 745 26.38 -20.23 11.82
N VAL A 746 27.31 -19.90 10.90
CA VAL A 746 28.32 -18.85 11.11
C VAL A 746 27.66 -17.49 11.31
N THR A 747 26.65 -17.17 10.50
CA THR A 747 25.93 -15.88 10.57
C THR A 747 24.80 -15.89 11.61
N GLY A 748 24.43 -17.05 12.14
CA GLY A 748 23.26 -17.22 13.01
C GLY A 748 21.91 -17.03 12.30
N HIS A 749 21.87 -16.95 10.97
CA HIS A 749 20.67 -16.79 10.16
C HIS A 749 20.19 -18.13 9.62
N ILE A 750 19.56 -18.93 10.48
CA ILE A 750 19.16 -20.30 10.15
C ILE A 750 17.74 -20.35 9.55
N TRP A 751 17.60 -20.91 8.34
CA TRP A 751 16.30 -21.12 7.69
C TRP A 751 16.00 -22.58 7.34
N SER A 752 17.03 -23.42 7.15
CA SER A 752 16.90 -24.80 6.67
C SER A 752 16.31 -25.81 7.68
N MET A 753 16.19 -25.43 8.95
CA MET A 753 15.64 -26.30 10.00
C MET A 753 14.23 -26.82 9.69
N SER A 754 13.95 -28.05 10.12
CA SER A 754 12.66 -28.73 9.92
C SER A 754 11.47 -27.97 10.53
N LYS A 755 10.26 -28.26 10.02
CA LYS A 755 9.00 -27.56 10.34
C LYS A 755 8.54 -27.78 11.78
N TYR A 756 9.18 -27.13 12.74
CA TYR A 756 8.74 -27.02 14.14
C TYR A 756 7.80 -25.82 14.34
N THR A 757 7.12 -25.77 15.49
CA THR A 757 6.39 -24.57 15.93
C THR A 757 7.36 -23.39 16.13
N SER A 758 6.91 -22.17 15.85
CA SER A 758 7.75 -20.95 15.86
C SER A 758 8.56 -20.78 17.15
N ARG A 759 7.95 -21.05 18.31
CA ARG A 759 8.61 -20.99 19.62
C ARG A 759 9.74 -22.00 19.75
N LYS A 760 9.49 -23.26 19.41
CA LYS A 760 10.51 -24.32 19.46
C LYS A 760 11.64 -24.05 18.46
N ARG A 761 11.32 -23.51 17.28
CA ARG A 761 12.32 -23.09 16.30
C ARG A 761 13.22 -21.98 16.84
N GLY A 762 12.66 -21.00 17.56
CA GLY A 762 13.42 -19.93 18.23
C GLY A 762 14.37 -20.48 19.30
N GLU A 763 13.88 -21.31 20.21
CA GLU A 763 14.69 -21.95 21.27
C GLU A 763 15.83 -22.81 20.68
N LEU A 764 15.55 -23.57 19.62
CA LEU A 764 16.55 -24.37 18.92
C LEU A 764 17.61 -23.50 18.22
N LYS A 765 17.20 -22.38 17.62
CA LYS A 765 18.09 -21.40 16.99
C LYS A 765 19.05 -20.79 18.01
N GLU A 766 18.53 -20.33 19.15
CA GLU A 766 19.36 -19.78 20.23
C GLU A 766 20.34 -20.81 20.78
N ARG A 767 19.88 -22.05 20.98
CA ARG A 767 20.73 -23.14 21.44
C ARG A 767 21.84 -23.45 20.43
N LEU A 768 21.53 -23.54 19.14
CA LEU A 768 22.51 -23.78 18.10
C LEU A 768 23.55 -22.65 18.03
N ASN A 769 23.11 -21.39 18.05
CA ASN A 769 24.01 -20.24 18.11
C ASN A 769 24.92 -20.30 19.34
N SER A 770 24.38 -20.62 20.52
CA SER A 770 25.18 -20.76 21.75
C SER A 770 26.21 -21.88 21.66
N VAL A 771 25.87 -23.01 21.04
CA VAL A 771 26.79 -24.14 20.88
C VAL A 771 27.88 -23.82 19.86
N TYR A 772 27.53 -23.20 18.74
CA TYR A 772 28.52 -22.74 17.76
C TYR A 772 29.47 -21.69 18.34
N HIS A 773 28.99 -20.71 19.10
CA HIS A 773 29.86 -19.77 19.80
C HIS A 773 30.74 -20.43 20.88
N ALA A 774 30.31 -21.55 21.47
CA ALA A 774 31.17 -22.33 22.34
C ALA A 774 32.30 -23.01 21.56
N LEU A 775 31.98 -23.63 20.41
CA LEU A 775 32.95 -24.22 19.50
C LEU A 775 33.98 -23.19 19.01
N GLN A 776 33.51 -22.02 18.57
CA GLN A 776 34.38 -20.93 18.12
C GLN A 776 35.32 -20.46 19.23
N ARG A 777 34.83 -20.32 20.48
CA ARG A 777 35.66 -19.94 21.64
C ARG A 777 36.66 -21.03 22.02
N GLU A 778 36.32 -22.29 21.89
CA GLU A 778 37.23 -23.40 22.15
C GLU A 778 38.40 -23.38 21.17
N PHE A 779 38.13 -23.37 19.87
CA PHE A 779 39.17 -23.32 18.84
C PHE A 779 39.94 -22.01 18.87
N ARG A 780 39.31 -20.90 19.26
CA ARG A 780 40.02 -19.64 19.53
C ARG A 780 41.03 -19.77 20.66
N ARG A 781 40.69 -20.45 21.76
CA ARG A 781 41.63 -20.73 22.85
C ARG A 781 42.76 -21.67 22.41
N VAL A 782 42.46 -22.66 21.58
CA VAL A 782 43.49 -23.55 21.00
C VAL A 782 44.46 -22.74 20.12
N PHE A 783 43.93 -21.84 19.29
CA PHE A 783 44.73 -20.93 18.48
C PHE A 783 45.65 -20.05 19.34
N GLU A 784 45.07 -19.42 20.37
CA GLU A 784 45.77 -18.51 21.28
C GLU A 784 46.71 -19.23 22.26
N SER A 785 46.58 -20.55 22.40
CA SER A 785 47.47 -21.35 23.24
C SER A 785 48.89 -21.30 22.69
N LEU A 786 49.79 -20.82 23.53
CA LEU A 786 51.21 -20.77 23.28
C LEU A 786 51.92 -21.69 24.29
N GLY A 787 53.04 -22.29 23.88
CA GLY A 787 53.81 -23.19 24.73
C GLY A 787 54.28 -22.53 26.04
N PRO A 788 54.75 -23.31 27.03
CA PRO A 788 55.14 -22.82 28.35
C PRO A 788 56.24 -21.73 28.32
N ASP A 789 57.04 -21.66 27.26
CA ASP A 789 58.11 -20.65 27.07
C ASP A 789 57.61 -19.27 26.58
N SER A 790 56.29 -19.11 26.38
CA SER A 790 55.70 -17.93 25.74
C SER A 790 55.43 -16.71 26.64
N ALA A 791 55.54 -16.89 27.96
CA ALA A 791 55.35 -15.80 28.92
C ALA A 791 56.43 -14.71 28.82
N ALA A 792 57.57 -15.02 28.21
CA ALA A 792 58.72 -14.11 28.04
C ALA A 792 58.68 -13.27 26.76
N PHE A 793 57.76 -13.54 25.82
CA PHE A 793 57.68 -12.79 24.55
C PHE A 793 57.01 -11.43 24.72
N THR A 794 57.53 -10.45 23.97
CA THR A 794 56.88 -9.15 23.75
C THR A 794 55.58 -9.30 22.96
N ASP A 795 54.70 -8.31 23.02
CA ASP A 795 53.41 -8.36 22.30
C ASP A 795 53.60 -8.41 20.77
N GLU A 796 54.66 -7.79 20.23
CA GLU A 796 55.02 -7.87 18.80
C GLU A 796 55.50 -9.27 18.40
N GLU A 797 56.29 -9.95 19.23
CA GLU A 797 56.74 -11.32 18.98
C GLU A 797 55.57 -12.32 19.02
N LYS A 798 54.66 -12.15 19.97
CA LYS A 798 53.41 -12.94 20.05
C LYS A 798 52.54 -12.70 18.81
N ASN A 799 52.38 -11.46 18.39
CA ASN A 799 51.63 -11.10 17.19
C ASN A 799 52.23 -11.72 15.93
N SER A 800 53.55 -11.69 15.75
CA SER A 800 54.21 -12.37 14.63
C SER A 800 54.01 -13.89 14.65
N LEU A 801 54.01 -14.50 15.84
CA LEU A 801 53.74 -15.92 16.00
C LEU A 801 52.28 -16.27 15.66
N TYR A 802 51.31 -15.46 16.11
CA TYR A 802 49.90 -15.62 15.76
C TYR A 802 49.65 -15.40 14.27
N GLU A 803 50.32 -14.45 13.62
CA GLU A 803 50.28 -14.28 12.16
C GLU A 803 50.76 -15.55 11.42
N ARG A 804 51.85 -16.20 11.88
CA ARG A 804 52.32 -17.49 11.30
C ARG A 804 51.32 -18.62 11.51
N LYS A 805 50.73 -18.75 12.72
CA LYS A 805 49.67 -19.73 13.00
C LYS A 805 48.42 -19.47 12.14
N ALA A 806 48.00 -18.22 11.99
CA ALA A 806 46.85 -17.83 11.18
C ALA A 806 47.08 -18.14 9.69
N SER A 807 48.28 -17.85 9.17
CA SER A 807 48.69 -18.26 7.82
C SER A 807 48.60 -19.78 7.65
N ALA A 808 49.09 -20.57 8.61
CA ALA A 808 48.97 -22.02 8.56
C ALA A 808 47.50 -22.50 8.55
N TRP A 809 46.62 -21.89 9.37
CA TRP A 809 45.19 -22.20 9.41
C TRP A 809 44.47 -21.87 8.10
N TYR A 810 44.85 -20.77 7.45
CA TYR A 810 44.36 -20.42 6.10
C TYR A 810 44.83 -21.44 5.06
N GLN A 811 46.13 -21.78 5.06
CA GLN A 811 46.72 -22.73 4.11
C GLN A 811 46.07 -24.11 4.18
N VAL A 812 45.89 -24.69 5.37
CA VAL A 812 45.25 -26.01 5.51
C VAL A 812 43.78 -26.01 5.08
N THR A 813 43.16 -24.83 5.00
CA THR A 813 41.75 -24.66 4.62
C THR A 813 41.58 -24.39 3.12
N TYR A 814 42.42 -23.54 2.52
CA TYR A 814 42.25 -23.06 1.14
C TYR A 814 43.27 -23.63 0.14
N HIS A 815 44.46 -24.05 0.58
CA HIS A 815 45.52 -24.43 -0.35
C HIS A 815 45.16 -25.76 -1.08
N PRO A 816 45.30 -25.83 -2.42
CA PRO A 816 44.86 -26.98 -3.22
C PRO A 816 45.38 -28.34 -2.75
N HIS A 817 46.64 -28.40 -2.28
CA HIS A 817 47.22 -29.63 -1.73
C HIS A 817 46.42 -30.20 -0.55
N TRP A 818 46.05 -29.35 0.42
CA TRP A 818 45.35 -29.77 1.63
C TRP A 818 43.88 -30.06 1.36
N VAL A 819 43.26 -29.28 0.47
CA VAL A 819 41.90 -29.55 -0.03
C VAL A 819 41.85 -30.93 -0.70
N LYS A 820 42.81 -31.25 -1.58
CA LYS A 820 42.90 -32.57 -2.21
C LYS A 820 43.06 -33.69 -1.17
N LYS A 821 43.93 -33.50 -0.19
CA LYS A 821 44.14 -34.45 0.91
C LYS A 821 42.87 -34.68 1.74
N LEU A 822 42.06 -33.64 1.96
CA LEU A 822 40.76 -33.77 2.65
C LEU A 822 39.79 -34.64 1.88
N ILE A 823 39.75 -34.51 0.54
CA ILE A 823 38.86 -35.30 -0.33
C ILE A 823 39.26 -36.77 -0.34
N GLU A 824 40.56 -37.06 -0.48
CA GLU A 824 41.10 -38.43 -0.52
C GLU A 824 40.79 -39.20 0.77
N MET A 825 40.55 -38.50 1.89
CA MET A 825 40.14 -39.10 3.16
C MET A 825 38.63 -39.39 3.28
N ARG A 826 37.79 -38.94 2.32
CA ARG A 826 36.34 -39.16 2.33
C ARG A 826 35.98 -40.46 1.59
N GLU A 827 34.99 -41.20 2.10
CA GLU A 827 34.49 -42.41 1.45
C GLU A 827 33.74 -42.09 0.14
N PRO A 828 33.81 -42.96 -0.90
CA PRO A 828 33.27 -42.71 -2.23
C PRO A 828 31.74 -42.58 -2.30
N ASP A 829 31.01 -43.02 -1.27
CA ASP A 829 29.54 -43.04 -1.24
C ASP A 829 28.92 -41.71 -0.75
N GLY A 830 29.75 -40.74 -0.35
CA GLY A 830 29.33 -39.42 0.12
C GLY A 830 29.29 -38.37 -1.00
N GLU A 831 28.30 -38.44 -1.89
CA GLU A 831 28.05 -37.37 -2.86
C GLU A 831 27.83 -36.02 -2.15
N GLY A 832 28.64 -35.01 -2.50
CA GLY A 832 28.25 -33.59 -2.37
C GLY A 832 28.47 -32.87 -1.04
N VAL A 833 29.22 -33.41 -0.06
CA VAL A 833 29.46 -32.67 1.21
C VAL A 833 30.33 -31.42 0.95
N PRO A 834 29.84 -30.19 1.21
CA PRO A 834 30.57 -28.96 0.93
C PRO A 834 31.87 -28.84 1.74
N ILE A 835 32.83 -28.08 1.22
CA ILE A 835 34.06 -27.72 1.95
C ILE A 835 33.68 -26.70 3.02
N LEU A 836 34.13 -26.93 4.26
CA LEU A 836 33.96 -26.01 5.38
C LEU A 836 35.13 -25.03 5.41
N LEU A 837 34.83 -23.74 5.37
CA LEU A 837 35.80 -22.64 5.25
C LEU A 837 35.91 -21.80 6.53
N SER A 838 34.93 -21.88 7.44
CA SER A 838 34.87 -21.04 8.65
C SER A 838 36.05 -21.20 9.60
N PHE A 839 36.74 -22.35 9.57
CA PHE A 839 37.88 -22.65 10.44
C PHE A 839 39.00 -21.59 10.36
N ALA A 840 39.40 -21.20 9.15
CA ALA A 840 40.46 -20.19 8.97
C ALA A 840 40.07 -18.85 9.61
N TRP A 841 38.79 -18.48 9.51
CA TRP A 841 38.27 -17.19 9.95
C TRP A 841 38.03 -17.09 11.46
N ILE A 842 38.35 -18.13 12.24
CA ILE A 842 38.44 -18.03 13.71
C ILE A 842 39.58 -17.08 14.13
N ALA A 843 40.63 -16.99 13.31
CA ALA A 843 41.78 -16.10 13.48
C ALA A 843 41.70 -14.84 12.59
N ILE A 844 40.49 -14.35 12.33
CA ILE A 844 40.23 -13.27 11.35
C ILE A 844 41.03 -12.00 11.61
N ASP A 845 41.19 -11.59 12.86
CA ASP A 845 41.98 -10.43 13.27
C ASP A 845 43.42 -10.49 12.74
N TYR A 846 44.07 -11.66 12.84
CA TYR A 846 45.41 -11.86 12.32
C TYR A 846 45.42 -12.00 10.79
N ILE A 847 44.46 -12.70 10.18
CA ILE A 847 44.37 -12.81 8.71
C ILE A 847 44.19 -11.43 8.06
N VAL A 848 43.30 -10.61 8.62
CA VAL A 848 43.06 -9.22 8.20
C VAL A 848 44.35 -8.41 8.31
N ARG A 849 45.07 -8.54 9.43
CA ARG A 849 46.35 -7.83 9.65
C ARG A 849 47.40 -8.18 8.59
N ILE A 850 47.55 -9.46 8.26
CA ILE A 850 48.46 -9.93 7.22
C ILE A 850 48.10 -9.28 5.88
N LYS A 851 46.82 -9.32 5.51
CA LYS A 851 46.33 -8.77 4.24
C LYS A 851 46.49 -7.24 4.15
N VAL A 852 46.22 -6.52 5.24
CA VAL A 852 46.36 -5.06 5.30
C VAL A 852 47.83 -4.64 5.25
N ARG A 853 48.74 -5.35 5.94
CA ARG A 853 50.18 -5.09 5.89
C ARG A 853 50.78 -5.33 4.50
N GLY A 854 50.22 -6.26 3.73
CA GLY A 854 50.60 -6.53 2.34
C GLY A 854 50.12 -5.48 1.32
N ARG A 855 49.27 -4.52 1.71
CA ARG A 855 48.78 -3.44 0.83
C ARG A 855 49.64 -2.20 0.93
N ASP A 856 50.05 -1.65 -0.21
CA ASP A 856 50.66 -0.31 -0.28
C ASP A 856 49.69 0.73 0.30
N THR A 857 50.09 1.35 1.41
CA THR A 857 49.34 2.36 2.20
C THR A 857 49.04 3.68 1.46
N THR A 858 49.41 3.80 0.18
CA THR A 858 49.29 5.03 -0.61
C THR A 858 47.92 5.26 -1.26
N ARG A 859 46.96 4.34 -1.12
CA ARG A 859 45.63 4.40 -1.77
C ARG A 859 44.41 4.49 -0.85
N MET A 860 44.56 4.55 0.47
CA MET A 860 43.39 4.63 1.36
C MET A 860 42.84 6.06 1.41
N ASN A 861 41.57 6.21 1.03
CA ASN A 861 40.90 7.49 0.97
C ASN A 861 40.22 7.72 2.33
N GLY A 862 40.73 8.61 3.17
CA GLY A 862 40.30 8.79 4.57
C GLY A 862 38.82 9.18 4.80
N GLY A 863 38.00 9.26 3.74
CA GLY A 863 36.55 9.47 3.82
C GLY A 863 35.69 8.21 3.69
N ASN A 864 36.24 7.04 3.31
CA ASN A 864 35.46 5.80 3.20
C ASN A 864 35.36 5.08 4.57
N PRO A 865 34.16 4.70 5.05
CA PRO A 865 33.99 3.92 6.28
C PRO A 865 34.79 2.61 6.32
N ILE A 866 34.94 1.94 5.17
CA ILE A 866 35.73 0.71 5.03
C ILE A 866 37.20 0.99 5.33
N ASP A 867 37.75 2.04 4.71
CA ASP A 867 39.15 2.45 4.88
C ASP A 867 39.41 2.94 6.32
N SER A 868 38.41 3.55 6.96
CA SER A 868 38.50 3.98 8.36
C SER A 868 38.61 2.80 9.32
N LEU A 869 37.81 1.74 9.12
CA LEU A 869 37.92 0.51 9.90
C LEU A 869 39.25 -0.20 9.62
N ALA A 870 39.68 -0.26 8.36
CA ALA A 870 40.96 -0.84 7.97
C ALA A 870 42.15 -0.13 8.65
N ASN A 871 42.16 1.21 8.66
CA ASN A 871 43.18 2.01 9.34
C ASN A 871 43.15 1.77 10.85
N TYR A 872 41.97 1.77 11.47
CA TYR A 872 41.82 1.47 12.90
C TYR A 872 42.35 0.07 13.27
N LEU A 873 42.06 -0.94 12.45
CA LEU A 873 42.57 -2.30 12.65
C LEU A 873 44.09 -2.37 12.45
N SER A 874 44.66 -1.57 11.55
CA SER A 874 46.11 -1.50 11.32
C SER A 874 46.88 -0.81 12.45
N GLU A 875 46.26 0.15 13.14
CA GLU A 875 46.89 0.92 14.23
C GLU A 875 46.78 0.26 15.61
N ARG A 876 45.74 -0.57 15.83
CA ARG A 876 45.34 -1.02 17.17
C ARG A 876 45.53 -2.52 17.44
N LEU A 877 45.67 -3.35 16.40
CA LEU A 877 46.02 -4.78 16.49
C LEU A 877 47.50 -4.97 16.14
#